data_AF-A0A090I5P4-F1
#
_entry.id   AF-A0A090I5P4-F1
#
_cell.length_a   1.000
_cell.length_b   1.000
_cell.length_c   1.000
_cell.angle_alpha   90.00
_cell.angle_beta   90.00
_cell.angle_gamma   90.00
#
_symmetry.space_group_name_H-M   'P 1'
#
loop_
_entity.id
_entity.type
_entity.pdbx_description
1 polymer ?
#
loop_
_entity_poly.entity_id
_entity_poly.type
_entity_poly.pdbx_seq_one_letter_code
_entity_poly.pdbx_strand_id
1 'polypeptide(L)'
;MAITICANGLSIVHKDSGGEASATLPDVCLTTVGNAVVPIPYGNSAKSSDLVDGTTTVFADGGNSIAIKGCRFSKSTGDSGGDKKGIASGTIEAEAKFISASPTVKIEGKGVCRLSDQMTMNNGNTLCLGGLQEKSITITPDEEGTYTVDIEYRYPDGSPVYMADYKLIDSHGEEHIGKLDKFGKAEVSKLPPGSLNLFLGEDQRDIMPSNEPKPNPHYLESPGAFELLAFAVKGLIFYWDEMERPSDYSKWSWGAIMGDFNQDRTAGQIAFDSVITAFPYIDQAADGRDLSANLYAFYNADDIRDENDKYIDLVITIVGFLPTTGSLFKGLFKELKLLGKVASLDSIAAFLRNNAKGDVVKWMRKLDILALKTDIYSQLDKIIQRATMLMKELEQQSRLKGYFVVADAYKACLEQLDEFFKKADGPISRVLSDFDDLIEMILPEAPLMTSSSAFNITSGTAQGGTQSEVIKTRKKTVKKKDKCILCHRKKGKKKNECEGANVGSMKKAEFGRAGDSQWDQLKIRNNWNTKAFHPWFYVKSSLNAHHLLPPNSFKIKRVNKGNIKKDPKKVTKKKILLRRLGGYCGYDVNHPKNAVVLPNTNELACFLKKPLHRGQHDIGNFSYTNECVFIAHKTLKNEIKRRARIGSCSEITNSMLIGLFNQSSSDVFKNICDFTWRLHADGFNYKPNSTPYKGCLNKKDNDNDNDTIEVPCINTHRLINPITKEQVVVNRDLKIGQ
;
A
#
# COMPACT_ATOMS: atom_id res chain seq x y z
N MET A 1 36.89 56.97 32.82
CA MET A 1 35.49 56.55 33.07
C MET A 1 35.47 55.56 34.24
N ALA A 2 34.31 55.19 34.78
CA ALA A 2 34.26 54.10 35.77
C ALA A 2 34.65 52.78 35.09
N ILE A 3 35.55 52.01 35.70
CA ILE A 3 35.94 50.66 35.22
C ILE A 3 34.73 49.74 35.31
N THR A 4 34.35 49.08 34.21
CA THR A 4 33.18 48.16 34.20
C THR A 4 33.51 46.71 33.88
N ILE A 5 34.76 46.40 33.52
CA ILE A 5 35.16 45.06 33.08
C ILE A 5 36.30 44.47 33.92
N CYS A 6 36.25 43.16 34.16
CA CYS A 6 37.25 42.43 34.93
C CYS A 6 37.73 41.17 34.18
N ALA A 7 38.95 40.74 34.46
CA ALA A 7 39.54 39.49 34.00
C ALA A 7 40.13 38.74 35.20
N ASN A 8 39.74 37.47 35.36
CA ASN A 8 40.17 36.63 36.49
C ASN A 8 39.88 37.25 37.87
N GLY A 9 38.76 37.97 37.99
CA GLY A 9 38.38 38.66 39.24
C GLY A 9 39.19 39.92 39.56
N LEU A 10 40.00 40.42 38.62
CA LEU A 10 40.77 41.66 38.73
C LEU A 10 40.31 42.65 37.66
N SER A 11 40.21 43.94 37.98
CA SER A 11 39.88 44.96 36.98
C SER A 11 40.89 44.98 35.83
N ILE A 12 40.40 45.26 34.62
CA ILE A 12 41.25 45.37 33.43
C ILE A 12 41.72 46.82 33.28
N VAL A 13 43.01 46.99 33.01
CA VAL A 13 43.60 48.31 32.79
C VAL A 13 43.31 48.80 31.37
N HIS A 14 42.80 50.02 31.24
CA HIS A 14 42.63 50.71 29.97
C HIS A 14 43.04 52.18 30.10
N LYS A 15 43.15 52.92 28.99
CA LYS A 15 43.73 54.28 28.99
C LYS A 15 43.13 55.24 30.03
N ASP A 16 41.81 55.28 30.16
CA ASP A 16 41.11 56.08 31.17
C ASP A 16 40.63 55.27 32.41
N SER A 17 41.30 54.17 32.77
CA SER A 17 40.91 53.36 33.94
C SER A 17 41.29 54.03 35.26
N GLY A 18 42.20 55.01 35.20
CA GLY A 18 42.71 55.72 36.38
C GLY A 18 43.74 54.91 37.15
N GLY A 19 44.30 53.85 36.54
CA GLY A 19 45.36 53.06 37.13
C GLY A 19 46.67 53.84 37.30
N GLU A 20 47.29 53.68 38.45
CA GLU A 20 48.58 54.27 38.83
C GLU A 20 49.52 53.17 39.35
N ALA A 21 50.74 53.17 38.85
CA ALA A 21 51.80 52.29 39.32
C ALA A 21 52.86 53.15 40.03
N SER A 22 53.24 52.76 41.25
CA SER A 22 54.31 53.42 42.00
C SER A 22 55.47 52.45 42.25
N ALA A 23 56.70 52.91 42.05
CA ALA A 23 57.90 52.10 42.23
C ALA A 23 57.98 51.60 43.68
N THR A 24 58.12 50.28 43.85
CA THR A 24 58.31 49.65 45.16
C THR A 24 59.78 49.44 45.48
N LEU A 25 60.64 49.44 44.46
CA LEU A 25 62.08 49.46 44.61
C LEU A 25 62.61 50.89 44.41
N PRO A 26 63.72 51.27 45.05
CA PRO A 26 64.28 52.61 44.90
C PRO A 26 64.76 52.85 43.46
N ASP A 27 64.36 53.97 42.85
CA ASP A 27 64.83 54.38 41.54
C ASP A 27 66.17 55.11 41.65
N VAL A 28 67.27 54.34 41.68
CA VAL A 28 68.59 54.92 41.95
C VAL A 28 69.15 55.57 40.70
N CYS A 29 69.30 56.90 40.73
CA CYS A 29 69.88 57.70 39.68
C CYS A 29 71.18 58.36 40.14
N LEU A 30 72.14 58.51 39.23
CA LEU A 30 73.34 59.31 39.49
C LEU A 30 72.94 60.79 39.53
N THR A 31 73.35 61.47 40.60
CA THR A 31 73.00 62.87 40.86
C THR A 31 74.24 63.66 41.25
N THR A 32 74.41 64.85 40.69
CA THR A 32 75.46 65.80 41.04
C THR A 32 75.12 66.49 42.37
N VAL A 33 75.94 66.27 43.40
CA VAL A 33 75.86 66.92 44.71
C VAL A 33 77.17 67.67 44.96
N GLY A 34 77.15 68.99 44.78
CA GLY A 34 78.38 69.79 44.80
C GLY A 34 79.33 69.37 43.68
N ASN A 35 80.55 68.95 44.03
CA ASN A 35 81.57 68.48 43.07
C ASN A 35 81.53 66.96 42.82
N ALA A 36 80.67 66.20 43.50
CA ALA A 36 80.63 64.74 43.41
C ALA A 36 79.37 64.24 42.66
N VAL A 37 79.49 63.13 41.94
CA VAL A 37 78.36 62.39 41.37
C VAL A 37 78.11 61.17 42.24
N VAL A 38 76.94 61.11 42.89
CA VAL A 38 76.58 60.05 43.84
C VAL A 38 75.24 59.39 43.48
N PRO A 39 75.04 58.11 43.81
CA PRO A 39 73.77 57.42 43.59
C PRO A 39 72.73 57.87 44.62
N ILE A 40 71.60 58.42 44.17
CA ILE A 40 70.48 58.85 45.03
C ILE A 40 69.19 58.13 44.60
N PRO A 41 68.44 57.53 45.55
CA PRO A 41 67.14 56.92 45.26
C PRO A 41 66.05 57.98 45.08
N TYR A 42 65.31 57.88 43.98
CA TYR A 42 64.12 58.68 43.69
C TYR A 42 62.85 57.82 43.81
N GLY A 43 61.71 58.48 44.04
CA GLY A 43 60.41 57.88 43.82
C GLY A 43 60.09 57.89 42.33
N ASN A 44 59.40 56.87 41.82
CA ASN A 44 58.94 56.87 40.43
C ASN A 44 57.49 56.38 40.35
N SER A 45 56.69 56.95 39.45
CA SER A 45 55.29 56.63 39.23
C SER A 45 54.91 56.71 37.76
N ALA A 46 53.97 55.88 37.32
CA ALA A 46 53.46 55.86 35.95
C ALA A 46 51.93 55.74 35.95
N LYS A 47 51.27 56.30 34.93
CA LYS A 47 49.80 56.38 34.85
C LYS A 47 49.25 55.71 33.60
N SER A 48 48.11 55.04 33.75
CA SER A 48 47.35 54.41 32.66
C SER A 48 46.94 55.37 31.54
N SER A 49 46.78 56.67 31.83
CA SER A 49 46.52 57.72 30.83
C SER A 49 47.61 57.82 29.76
N ASP A 50 48.84 57.43 30.09
CA ASP A 50 50.01 57.42 29.20
C ASP A 50 50.13 56.09 28.41
N LEU A 51 49.09 55.24 28.42
CA LEU A 51 49.07 53.98 27.68
C LEU A 51 49.26 54.18 26.17
N VAL A 52 50.28 53.50 25.65
CA VAL A 52 50.58 53.36 24.22
C VAL A 52 50.81 51.89 23.87
N ASP A 53 50.59 51.54 22.60
CA ASP A 53 50.66 50.17 22.09
C ASP A 53 49.72 49.17 22.81
N GLY A 54 48.58 49.67 23.28
CA GLY A 54 47.45 48.85 23.71
C GLY A 54 46.67 48.24 22.53
N THR A 55 45.44 47.82 22.76
CA THR A 55 44.56 47.29 21.71
C THR A 55 44.21 48.31 20.63
N THR A 56 43.91 47.83 19.43
CA THR A 56 43.57 48.66 18.25
C THR A 56 42.17 48.37 17.68
N THR A 57 41.63 47.19 17.96
CA THR A 57 40.34 46.69 17.46
C THR A 57 39.30 46.52 18.56
N VAL A 58 39.74 46.35 19.81
CA VAL A 58 38.86 46.16 20.98
C VAL A 58 39.04 47.33 21.93
N PHE A 59 37.93 47.94 22.37
CA PHE A 59 37.93 49.10 23.25
C PHE A 59 37.01 48.86 24.45
N ALA A 60 37.33 49.47 25.58
CA ALA A 60 36.55 49.40 26.82
C ALA A 60 36.08 50.79 27.26
N ASP A 61 35.02 50.85 28.08
CA ASP A 61 34.64 52.01 28.90
C ASP A 61 34.74 53.34 28.15
N GLY A 62 33.92 53.49 27.09
CA GLY A 62 33.84 54.71 26.30
C GLY A 62 34.84 54.82 25.15
N GLY A 63 35.35 53.70 24.63
CA GLY A 63 36.25 53.69 23.47
C GLY A 63 37.74 53.72 23.81
N ASN A 64 38.10 53.40 25.05
CA ASN A 64 39.47 53.39 25.53
C ASN A 64 40.24 52.13 25.10
N SER A 65 41.48 52.34 24.67
CA SER A 65 42.42 51.25 24.35
C SER A 65 42.78 50.48 25.63
N ILE A 66 42.79 49.15 25.54
CA ILE A 66 42.99 48.22 26.65
C ILE A 66 44.46 47.82 26.72
N ALA A 67 45.02 47.75 27.93
CA ALA A 67 46.39 47.31 28.15
C ALA A 67 46.50 45.79 27.94
N ILE A 68 47.40 45.38 27.06
CA ILE A 68 47.69 43.98 26.74
C ILE A 68 49.20 43.72 26.83
N LYS A 69 49.59 42.47 27.03
CA LYS A 69 51.01 42.09 27.15
C LYS A 69 51.84 42.64 25.98
N GLY A 70 52.88 43.41 26.30
CA GLY A 70 53.74 44.09 25.33
C GLY A 70 53.40 45.57 25.10
N CYS A 71 52.33 46.10 25.71
CA CYS A 71 52.08 47.53 25.79
C CYS A 71 53.01 48.22 26.81
N ARG A 72 52.97 49.56 26.83
CA ARG A 72 53.75 50.37 27.77
C ARG A 72 53.01 51.66 28.11
N PHE A 73 53.40 52.28 29.22
CA PHE A 73 53.12 53.69 29.47
C PHE A 73 54.29 54.50 28.93
N SER A 74 54.00 55.54 28.16
CA SER A 74 55.02 56.27 27.40
C SER A 74 56.06 56.96 28.28
N LYS A 75 55.75 57.20 29.55
CA LYS A 75 56.63 57.83 30.53
C LYS A 75 56.30 57.35 31.94
N SER A 76 57.28 57.52 32.83
CA SER A 76 57.14 57.48 34.27
C SER A 76 57.73 58.79 34.83
N THR A 77 57.46 59.16 36.09
CA THR A 77 57.81 60.47 36.64
C THR A 77 58.23 60.39 38.10
N GLY A 78 59.16 61.26 38.52
CA GLY A 78 59.62 61.39 39.91
C GLY A 78 61.15 61.35 40.09
N ASP A 79 61.88 61.02 39.03
CA ASP A 79 63.33 60.85 38.99
C ASP A 79 64.09 61.94 38.22
N SER A 80 63.40 63.03 37.86
CA SER A 80 63.99 64.16 37.11
C SER A 80 65.13 64.89 37.83
N GLY A 81 65.28 64.70 39.15
CA GLY A 81 66.41 65.21 39.92
C GLY A 81 67.75 64.50 39.63
N GLY A 82 67.70 63.29 39.04
CA GLY A 82 68.89 62.53 38.65
C GLY A 82 69.53 63.06 37.36
N ASP A 83 70.26 64.17 37.43
CA ASP A 83 70.87 64.84 36.26
C ASP A 83 71.87 63.97 35.48
N LYS A 84 72.42 62.92 36.11
CA LYS A 84 73.27 61.90 35.46
C LYS A 84 72.54 60.57 35.18
N LYS A 85 71.21 60.56 35.33
CA LYS A 85 70.27 59.50 34.94
C LYS A 85 70.35 58.20 35.75
N GLY A 86 69.39 57.30 35.49
CA GLY A 86 69.29 55.99 36.13
C GLY A 86 70.53 55.13 35.95
N ILE A 87 70.99 54.49 37.03
CA ILE A 87 72.23 53.67 37.02
C ILE A 87 72.12 52.49 36.05
N ALA A 88 70.97 51.82 36.02
CA ALA A 88 70.74 50.67 35.18
C ALA A 88 70.17 51.07 33.80
N SER A 89 69.29 52.07 33.74
CA SER A 89 68.59 52.44 32.50
C SER A 89 69.31 53.49 31.65
N GLY A 90 70.16 54.33 32.25
CA GLY A 90 70.70 55.51 31.58
C GLY A 90 69.65 56.54 31.16
N THR A 91 68.46 56.51 31.78
CA THR A 91 67.33 57.41 31.47
C THR A 91 66.77 58.07 32.72
N ILE A 92 65.99 59.14 32.52
CA ILE A 92 65.07 59.69 33.52
C ILE A 92 63.69 59.80 32.89
N GLU A 93 62.63 59.66 33.70
CA GLU A 93 61.24 59.81 33.29
C GLU A 93 60.83 58.96 32.06
N ALA A 94 61.49 57.80 31.86
CA ALA A 94 61.28 56.95 30.70
C ALA A 94 60.11 55.96 30.86
N GLU A 95 59.84 55.17 29.82
CA GLU A 95 58.68 54.27 29.75
C GLU A 95 58.56 53.26 30.89
N ALA A 96 57.32 52.86 31.18
CA ALA A 96 56.98 51.78 32.10
C ALA A 96 56.30 50.61 31.37
N LYS A 97 56.78 49.38 31.54
CA LYS A 97 56.25 48.18 30.86
C LYS A 97 55.71 47.15 31.83
N PHE A 98 54.58 46.54 31.50
CA PHE A 98 54.03 45.40 32.24
C PHE A 98 54.94 44.17 32.15
N ILE A 99 55.21 43.57 33.29
CA ILE A 99 55.96 42.31 33.47
C ILE A 99 54.98 41.13 33.39
N SER A 100 53.86 41.23 34.11
CA SER A 100 52.80 40.22 34.14
C SER A 100 51.54 40.67 33.39
N ALA A 101 50.73 39.68 33.01
CA ALA A 101 49.42 39.84 32.37
C ALA A 101 48.61 38.56 32.60
N SER A 102 47.31 38.58 32.27
CA SER A 102 46.45 37.41 32.40
C SER A 102 46.96 36.19 31.60
N PRO A 103 47.01 35.00 32.21
CA PRO A 103 47.39 33.77 31.51
C PRO A 103 46.25 33.18 30.69
N THR A 104 44.99 33.47 31.02
CA THR A 104 43.80 32.82 30.42
C THR A 104 42.90 33.78 29.65
N VAL A 105 42.82 35.06 30.04
CA VAL A 105 42.01 36.05 29.33
C VAL A 105 42.89 36.81 28.35
N LYS A 106 42.60 36.65 27.06
CA LYS A 106 43.37 37.25 25.97
C LYS A 106 42.50 38.17 25.13
N ILE A 107 43.03 39.34 24.81
CA ILE A 107 42.45 40.29 23.86
C ILE A 107 43.47 40.49 22.73
N GLU A 108 43.02 40.43 21.49
CA GLU A 108 43.90 40.45 20.30
C GLU A 108 45.01 39.37 20.36
N GLY A 109 44.68 38.21 20.96
CA GLY A 109 45.61 37.09 21.12
C GLY A 109 46.68 37.27 22.22
N LYS A 110 46.72 38.42 22.89
CA LYS A 110 47.67 38.73 23.97
C LYS A 110 46.97 38.78 25.33
N GLY A 111 47.66 38.37 26.38
CA GLY A 111 47.10 38.41 27.75
C GLY A 111 46.77 39.84 28.16
N VAL A 112 45.61 40.06 28.78
CA VAL A 112 45.18 41.39 29.23
C VAL A 112 45.92 41.80 30.51
N CYS A 113 46.34 43.06 30.63
CA CYS A 113 46.95 43.61 31.83
C CYS A 113 45.87 44.09 32.80
N ARG A 114 46.04 43.80 34.08
CA ARG A 114 45.01 43.93 35.12
C ARG A 114 45.55 44.67 36.34
N LEU A 115 44.64 45.05 37.24
CA LEU A 115 44.97 45.38 38.64
C LEU A 115 45.99 44.39 39.20
N SER A 116 46.99 44.88 39.92
CA SER A 116 48.11 44.15 40.54
C SER A 116 49.14 43.54 39.58
N ASP A 117 49.00 43.68 38.26
CA ASP A 117 50.06 43.23 37.34
C ASP A 117 51.31 44.11 37.49
N GLN A 118 52.47 43.47 37.62
CA GLN A 118 53.76 44.10 37.94
C GLN A 118 54.31 44.91 36.77
N MET A 119 55.07 45.97 37.04
CA MET A 119 55.63 46.84 36.01
C MET A 119 57.12 47.17 36.24
N THR A 120 57.84 47.37 35.15
CA THR A 120 59.12 48.10 35.12
C THR A 120 58.84 49.59 34.99
N MET A 121 59.76 50.44 35.45
CA MET A 121 59.66 51.91 35.34
C MET A 121 61.02 52.51 35.00
N ASN A 122 61.02 53.72 34.43
CA ASN A 122 62.20 54.39 33.92
C ASN A 122 63.07 53.47 33.07
N ASN A 123 62.47 52.84 32.04
CA ASN A 123 63.15 51.89 31.15
C ASN A 123 63.87 50.74 31.90
N GLY A 124 63.28 50.29 33.02
CA GLY A 124 63.79 49.19 33.83
C GLY A 124 64.81 49.57 34.90
N ASN A 125 64.99 50.87 35.21
CA ASN A 125 65.84 51.29 36.33
C ASN A 125 65.27 50.88 37.68
N THR A 126 63.93 50.84 37.78
CA THR A 126 63.21 50.39 38.96
C THR A 126 61.98 49.55 38.60
N LEU A 127 61.41 48.91 39.60
CA LEU A 127 60.26 48.01 39.47
C LEU A 127 59.13 48.40 40.43
N CYS A 128 57.91 48.24 39.94
CA CYS A 128 56.67 48.22 40.70
C CYS A 128 56.25 46.76 40.88
N LEU A 129 56.75 46.12 41.95
CA LEU A 129 56.43 44.73 42.29
C LEU A 129 55.08 44.59 42.99
N GLY A 130 54.56 45.69 43.57
CA GLY A 130 53.18 45.78 44.05
C GLY A 130 52.13 45.84 42.93
N GLY A 131 52.58 46.03 41.69
CA GLY A 131 51.74 46.11 40.51
C GLY A 131 50.90 47.38 40.42
N LEU A 132 50.30 47.58 39.24
CA LEU A 132 49.44 48.71 38.98
C LEU A 132 48.19 48.69 39.87
N GLN A 133 47.87 49.81 40.49
CA GLN A 133 46.73 49.99 41.38
C GLN A 133 45.61 50.75 40.66
N GLU A 134 44.39 50.24 40.71
CA GLU A 134 43.19 50.89 40.19
C GLU A 134 41.95 50.46 40.99
N LYS A 135 40.78 51.05 40.72
CA LYS A 135 39.56 50.66 41.41
C LYS A 135 39.23 49.20 41.12
N SER A 136 39.16 48.37 42.17
CA SER A 136 38.71 46.99 42.06
C SER A 136 37.20 46.94 41.83
N ILE A 137 36.76 46.07 40.92
CA ILE A 137 35.35 45.74 40.72
C ILE A 137 35.15 44.23 40.83
N THR A 138 34.07 43.84 41.48
CA THR A 138 33.64 42.43 41.55
C THR A 138 32.38 42.31 40.70
N ILE A 139 32.48 41.57 39.60
CA ILE A 139 31.31 41.17 38.81
C ILE A 139 30.96 39.75 39.23
N THR A 140 29.87 39.56 39.96
CA THR A 140 29.26 38.25 40.13
C THR A 140 28.71 37.81 38.76
N PRO A 141 28.99 36.59 38.28
CA PRO A 141 28.28 36.07 37.11
C PRO A 141 26.80 36.06 37.42
N ASP A 142 25.99 36.78 36.65
CA ASP A 142 24.53 36.70 36.77
C ASP A 142 24.08 35.24 36.56
N GLU A 143 23.11 34.78 37.35
CA GLU A 143 22.49 33.45 37.26
C GLU A 143 22.07 33.17 35.80
N GLU A 144 22.45 32.00 35.27
CA GLU A 144 22.00 31.55 33.96
C GLU A 144 20.47 31.62 33.90
N GLY A 145 19.93 32.34 32.90
CA GLY A 145 18.50 32.57 32.77
C GLY A 145 17.69 31.28 32.87
N THR A 146 16.53 31.35 33.54
CA THR A 146 15.56 30.25 33.55
C THR A 146 14.84 30.18 32.21
N TYR A 147 14.72 28.99 31.63
CA TYR A 147 14.06 28.78 30.35
C TYR A 147 12.65 28.23 30.53
N THR A 148 11.79 28.51 29.54
CA THR A 148 10.43 28.01 29.46
C THR A 148 10.27 27.22 28.17
N VAL A 149 9.61 26.05 28.23
CA VAL A 149 9.30 25.21 27.07
C VAL A 149 7.80 25.08 26.94
N ASP A 150 7.30 25.43 25.75
CA ASP A 150 5.92 25.17 25.34
C ASP A 150 5.85 23.80 24.64
N ILE A 151 5.03 22.90 25.19
CA ILE A 151 4.76 21.58 24.64
C ILE A 151 3.44 21.65 23.86
N GLU A 152 3.43 21.14 22.63
CA GLU A 152 2.22 20.96 21.84
C GLU A 152 2.15 19.54 21.27
N TYR A 153 1.06 18.81 21.52
CA TYR A 153 0.90 17.41 21.13
C TYR A 153 -0.36 17.17 20.30
N ARG A 154 -0.19 16.68 19.07
CA ARG A 154 -1.28 16.56 18.08
C ARG A 154 -1.31 15.20 17.38
N TYR A 155 -2.49 14.84 16.89
CA TYR A 155 -2.67 13.79 15.90
C TYR A 155 -2.15 14.24 14.51
N PRO A 156 -1.86 13.30 13.59
CA PRO A 156 -1.41 13.63 12.23
C PRO A 156 -2.38 14.52 11.41
N ASP A 157 -3.66 14.54 11.79
CA ASP A 157 -4.68 15.42 11.19
C ASP A 157 -4.75 16.82 11.83
N GLY A 158 -3.85 17.11 12.78
CA GLY A 158 -3.77 18.37 13.51
C GLY A 158 -4.66 18.47 14.75
N SER A 159 -5.55 17.49 14.99
CA SER A 159 -6.40 17.49 16.19
C SER A 159 -5.58 17.27 17.47
N PRO A 160 -5.97 17.86 18.61
CA PRO A 160 -5.18 17.78 19.84
C PRO A 160 -5.28 16.40 20.50
N VAL A 161 -4.18 15.95 21.11
CA VAL A 161 -4.19 14.81 22.04
C VAL A 161 -4.66 15.32 23.39
N TYR A 162 -5.82 14.83 23.83
CA TYR A 162 -6.55 15.42 24.95
C TYR A 162 -5.98 15.00 26.30
N MET A 163 -5.53 15.97 27.09
CA MET A 163 -5.10 15.81 28.49
C MET A 163 -4.07 14.70 28.74
N ALA A 164 -3.20 14.43 27.76
CA ALA A 164 -2.16 13.40 27.90
C ALA A 164 -1.20 13.73 29.05
N ASP A 165 -0.74 12.71 29.76
CA ASP A 165 0.34 12.88 30.74
C ASP A 165 1.65 13.23 30.01
N TYR A 166 2.50 14.07 30.61
CA TYR A 166 3.85 14.32 30.11
C TYR A 166 4.87 14.16 31.23
N LYS A 167 6.09 13.78 30.86
CA LYS A 167 7.25 13.76 31.74
C LYS A 167 8.42 14.37 30.98
N LEU A 168 8.98 15.46 31.49
CA LEU A 168 10.15 16.12 30.94
C LEU A 168 11.32 15.90 31.89
N ILE A 169 12.42 15.33 31.41
CA ILE A 169 13.66 15.18 32.17
C ILE A 169 14.61 16.29 31.73
N ASP A 170 15.07 17.12 32.66
CA ASP A 170 15.95 18.23 32.35
C ASP A 170 17.44 17.87 32.27
N SER A 171 18.30 18.85 31.99
CA SER A 171 19.74 18.64 31.84
C SER A 171 20.46 18.25 33.13
N HIS A 172 19.83 18.49 34.29
CA HIS A 172 20.29 18.04 35.60
C HIS A 172 19.69 16.68 36.00
N GLY A 173 18.74 16.16 35.22
CA GLY A 173 18.06 14.89 35.48
C GLY A 173 16.81 15.01 36.35
N GLU A 174 16.33 16.23 36.64
CA GLU A 174 15.08 16.43 37.39
C GLU A 174 13.86 16.12 36.51
N GLU A 175 12.86 15.49 37.10
CA GLU A 175 11.64 15.07 36.40
C GLU A 175 10.49 16.05 36.62
N HIS A 176 10.01 16.64 35.54
CA HIS A 176 8.85 17.53 35.53
C HIS A 176 7.65 16.77 34.93
N ILE A 177 6.71 16.35 35.79
CA ILE A 177 5.54 15.55 35.41
C ILE A 177 4.28 16.40 35.47
N GLY A 178 3.42 16.29 34.46
CA GLY A 178 2.13 16.99 34.43
C GLY A 178 1.16 16.42 33.42
N LYS A 179 0.09 17.16 33.16
CA LYS A 179 -0.92 16.86 32.13
C LYS A 179 -1.01 17.99 31.13
N LEU A 180 -1.18 17.65 29.87
CA LEU A 180 -1.56 18.61 28.84
C LEU A 180 -2.98 19.15 29.11
N ASP A 181 -3.29 20.29 28.52
CA ASP A 181 -4.64 20.83 28.54
C ASP A 181 -5.56 20.15 27.49
N LYS A 182 -6.79 20.65 27.38
CA LYS A 182 -7.79 20.18 26.39
C LYS A 182 -7.40 20.44 24.93
N PHE A 183 -6.40 21.29 24.69
CA PHE A 183 -5.85 21.62 23.39
C PHE A 183 -4.53 20.90 23.09
N GLY A 184 -4.12 19.97 23.96
CA GLY A 184 -2.87 19.22 23.84
C GLY A 184 -1.64 20.07 24.10
N LYS A 185 -1.74 21.09 24.97
CA LYS A 185 -0.64 22.02 25.27
C LYS A 185 -0.26 22.01 26.74
N ALA A 186 1.01 22.27 27.03
CA ALA A 186 1.50 22.56 28.38
C ALA A 186 2.69 23.52 28.32
N GLU A 187 2.96 24.19 29.44
CA GLU A 187 4.09 25.10 29.59
C GLU A 187 4.91 24.66 30.82
N VAL A 188 6.21 24.49 30.64
CA VAL A 188 7.14 24.13 31.73
C VAL A 188 8.21 25.21 31.82
N SER A 189 8.21 25.96 32.92
CA SER A 189 9.15 27.06 33.19
C SER A 189 10.24 26.65 34.17
N LYS A 190 11.27 27.50 34.32
CA LYS A 190 12.41 27.31 35.24
C LYS A 190 13.33 26.15 34.89
N LEU A 191 13.49 25.89 33.61
CA LEU A 191 14.38 24.84 33.12
C LEU A 191 15.81 25.37 32.97
N PRO A 192 16.83 24.56 33.28
CA PRO A 192 18.23 24.87 33.02
C PRO A 192 18.57 24.78 31.51
N PRO A 193 19.66 25.43 31.05
CA PRO A 193 20.17 25.21 29.70
C PRO A 193 20.70 23.77 29.55
N GLY A 194 20.67 23.22 28.33
CA GLY A 194 21.17 21.87 28.02
C GLY A 194 20.12 20.94 27.42
N SER A 195 20.40 19.62 27.48
CA SER A 195 19.57 18.58 26.86
C SER A 195 18.35 18.26 27.71
N LEU A 196 17.19 18.23 27.06
CA LEU A 196 15.91 17.82 27.64
C LEU A 196 15.40 16.55 26.95
N ASN A 197 14.74 15.66 27.70
CA ASN A 197 14.03 14.51 27.18
C ASN A 197 12.54 14.60 27.52
N LEU A 198 11.71 14.77 26.50
CA LEU A 198 10.26 14.83 26.64
C LEU A 198 9.64 13.45 26.40
N PHE A 199 8.80 13.00 27.31
CA PHE A 199 7.98 11.81 27.23
C PHE A 199 6.50 12.22 27.24
N LEU A 200 5.69 11.66 26.34
CA LEU A 200 4.25 11.96 26.25
C LEU A 200 3.39 10.69 26.34
N GLY A 201 2.33 10.72 27.15
CA GLY A 201 1.37 9.63 27.37
C GLY A 201 0.27 9.54 26.32
N GLU A 202 -0.79 8.80 26.63
CA GLU A 202 -1.97 8.61 25.76
C GLU A 202 -3.03 9.71 25.96
N ASP A 203 -3.86 9.88 24.93
CA ASP A 203 -5.10 10.67 25.00
C ASP A 203 -6.02 10.13 26.10
N GLN A 204 -6.63 10.98 26.92
CA GLN A 204 -7.45 10.53 28.06
C GLN A 204 -8.92 10.31 27.72
N ARG A 205 -9.36 10.60 26.49
CA ARG A 205 -10.74 10.34 26.04
C ARG A 205 -10.97 8.85 25.84
N ASP A 206 -12.23 8.46 25.90
CA ASP A 206 -12.63 7.14 25.44
C ASP A 206 -12.37 7.01 23.94
N ILE A 207 -12.12 5.76 23.50
CA ILE A 207 -11.72 5.50 22.14
C ILE A 207 -12.86 5.86 21.17
N MET A 208 -12.52 6.60 20.13
CA MET A 208 -13.41 7.00 19.04
C MET A 208 -12.79 6.54 17.73
N PRO A 209 -13.33 5.46 17.11
CA PRO A 209 -12.89 4.99 15.80
C PRO A 209 -13.00 6.10 14.75
N SER A 210 -12.02 6.19 13.86
CA SER A 210 -11.98 7.23 12.82
C SER A 210 -13.07 7.03 11.75
N ASN A 211 -13.61 5.82 11.61
CA ASN A 211 -14.73 5.50 10.74
C ASN A 211 -15.87 4.95 11.59
N GLU A 212 -16.98 5.67 11.63
CA GLU A 212 -18.22 5.13 12.18
C GLU A 212 -18.91 4.24 11.13
N PRO A 213 -19.35 3.04 11.51
CA PRO A 213 -20.05 2.17 10.58
C PRO A 213 -21.38 2.79 10.20
N LYS A 214 -21.66 2.85 8.90
CA LYS A 214 -22.87 3.49 8.39
C LYS A 214 -24.09 2.58 8.61
N PRO A 215 -25.28 3.17 8.86
CA PRO A 215 -26.52 2.42 8.82
C PRO A 215 -26.63 1.65 7.52
N ASN A 216 -26.94 0.36 7.61
CA ASN A 216 -27.05 -0.49 6.45
C ASN A 216 -28.36 -0.20 5.71
N PRO A 217 -28.33 0.33 4.47
CA PRO A 217 -29.55 0.65 3.70
C PRO A 217 -30.34 -0.60 3.29
N HIS A 218 -29.78 -1.79 3.53
CA HIS A 218 -30.37 -3.08 3.19
C HIS A 218 -30.70 -3.91 4.44
N TYR A 219 -30.58 -3.33 5.64
CA TYR A 219 -30.96 -4.00 6.86
C TYR A 219 -32.45 -4.29 6.88
N LEU A 220 -32.80 -5.51 7.27
CA LEU A 220 -34.17 -5.93 7.51
C LEU A 220 -34.22 -6.47 8.94
N GLU A 221 -35.09 -5.90 9.79
CA GLU A 221 -35.14 -6.21 11.22
C GLU A 221 -35.64 -7.64 11.47
N SER A 222 -36.68 -8.08 10.76
CA SER A 222 -37.23 -9.44 10.84
C SER A 222 -37.83 -9.85 9.49
N PRO A 223 -37.00 -10.08 8.47
CA PRO A 223 -37.51 -10.36 7.13
C PRO A 223 -38.10 -11.76 7.02
N GLY A 224 -39.19 -11.89 6.27
CA GLY A 224 -39.69 -13.20 5.82
C GLY A 224 -38.80 -13.81 4.73
N ALA A 225 -38.95 -15.11 4.47
CA ALA A 225 -38.17 -15.81 3.45
C ALA A 225 -38.33 -15.20 2.04
N PHE A 226 -39.54 -14.76 1.68
CA PHE A 226 -39.81 -14.09 0.41
C PHE A 226 -39.20 -12.70 0.31
N GLU A 227 -39.08 -11.96 1.42
CA GLU A 227 -38.41 -10.65 1.43
C GLU A 227 -36.90 -10.81 1.28
N LEU A 228 -36.32 -11.83 1.92
CA LEU A 228 -34.93 -12.22 1.71
C LEU A 228 -34.68 -12.64 0.27
N LEU A 229 -35.58 -13.42 -0.34
CA LEU A 229 -35.53 -13.80 -1.75
C LEU A 229 -35.60 -12.58 -2.67
N ALA A 230 -36.60 -11.71 -2.49
CA ALA A 230 -36.80 -10.52 -3.31
C ALA A 230 -35.59 -9.58 -3.25
N PHE A 231 -35.06 -9.35 -2.04
CA PHE A 231 -33.83 -8.59 -1.84
C PHE A 231 -32.63 -9.25 -2.52
N ALA A 232 -32.47 -10.55 -2.30
CA ALA A 232 -31.35 -11.30 -2.81
C ALA A 232 -31.34 -11.40 -4.34
N VAL A 233 -32.50 -11.32 -4.99
CA VAL A 233 -32.65 -11.38 -6.45
C VAL A 233 -32.43 -10.03 -7.12
N LYS A 234 -32.64 -8.92 -6.41
CA LYS A 234 -32.48 -7.53 -6.92
C LYS A 234 -33.25 -7.27 -8.23
N GLY A 235 -34.45 -7.84 -8.35
CA GLY A 235 -35.32 -7.64 -9.52
C GLY A 235 -34.95 -8.46 -10.77
N LEU A 236 -34.05 -9.43 -10.65
CA LEU A 236 -33.76 -10.41 -11.72
C LEU A 236 -34.77 -11.56 -11.74
N ILE A 237 -34.71 -12.38 -12.80
CA ILE A 237 -35.56 -13.55 -13.02
C ILE A 237 -34.91 -14.77 -12.33
N PHE A 238 -35.70 -15.70 -11.77
CA PHE A 238 -35.16 -16.86 -11.06
C PHE A 238 -34.73 -17.98 -12.03
N TYR A 239 -33.84 -18.87 -11.58
CA TYR A 239 -33.42 -20.02 -12.40
C TYR A 239 -34.57 -20.97 -12.77
N TRP A 240 -35.66 -20.99 -11.99
CA TRP A 240 -36.85 -21.79 -12.31
C TRP A 240 -37.74 -21.16 -13.38
N ASP A 241 -37.47 -19.91 -13.77
CA ASP A 241 -38.17 -19.19 -14.85
C ASP A 241 -37.44 -19.31 -16.21
N GLU A 242 -36.23 -19.91 -16.27
CA GLU A 242 -35.55 -20.28 -17.51
C GLU A 242 -36.04 -21.66 -18.04
N MET A 243 -36.37 -21.74 -19.35
CA MET A 243 -37.01 -22.91 -19.98
C MET A 243 -36.11 -24.15 -20.23
N GLU A 244 -34.82 -24.15 -19.87
CA GLU A 244 -33.92 -25.28 -20.17
C GLU A 244 -33.32 -25.93 -18.92
N ARG A 245 -33.55 -27.25 -18.78
CA ARG A 245 -33.04 -28.11 -17.70
C ARG A 245 -31.56 -28.50 -17.94
N PRO A 246 -30.62 -28.21 -17.03
CA PRO A 246 -29.29 -28.83 -17.01
C PRO A 246 -29.33 -30.22 -16.36
N SER A 247 -28.66 -31.21 -16.97
CA SER A 247 -28.77 -32.64 -16.62
C SER A 247 -27.82 -33.15 -15.54
N ASP A 248 -26.99 -32.31 -14.90
CA ASP A 248 -25.88 -32.78 -14.05
C ASP A 248 -25.76 -32.06 -12.69
N TYR A 249 -26.83 -32.03 -11.90
CA TYR A 249 -26.80 -31.51 -10.51
C TYR A 249 -26.41 -32.58 -9.45
N SER A 250 -26.22 -33.85 -9.84
CA SER A 250 -26.19 -34.97 -8.89
C SER A 250 -24.84 -35.24 -8.20
N LYS A 251 -23.77 -34.48 -8.47
CA LYS A 251 -22.42 -34.81 -7.95
C LYS A 251 -21.65 -33.71 -7.22
N TRP A 252 -22.20 -32.53 -6.95
CA TRP A 252 -21.46 -31.52 -6.16
C TRP A 252 -22.37 -30.42 -5.59
N SER A 253 -22.63 -30.42 -4.28
CA SER A 253 -23.55 -29.46 -3.63
C SER A 253 -23.06 -28.02 -3.74
N TRP A 254 -21.79 -27.74 -3.42
CA TRP A 254 -21.26 -26.38 -3.37
C TRP A 254 -20.95 -25.75 -4.71
N GLY A 255 -20.75 -26.54 -5.76
CA GLY A 255 -20.47 -25.95 -7.06
C GLY A 255 -21.25 -26.48 -8.24
N ALA A 256 -22.38 -27.13 -7.98
CA ALA A 256 -23.58 -26.80 -8.73
C ALA A 256 -24.15 -25.42 -8.29
N ILE A 257 -24.08 -25.08 -6.99
CA ILE A 257 -24.44 -23.76 -6.45
C ILE A 257 -23.53 -22.63 -6.99
N MET A 258 -22.26 -22.94 -7.26
CA MET A 258 -21.31 -22.07 -7.94
C MET A 258 -21.30 -22.28 -9.47
N GLY A 259 -21.20 -23.51 -9.97
CA GLY A 259 -20.84 -23.83 -11.37
C GLY A 259 -21.84 -23.46 -12.47
N ASP A 260 -23.03 -22.97 -12.15
CA ASP A 260 -24.01 -22.46 -13.12
C ASP A 260 -23.78 -20.98 -13.49
N PHE A 261 -22.53 -20.52 -13.47
CA PHE A 261 -22.10 -19.17 -13.85
C PHE A 261 -22.28 -18.89 -15.35
N ASN A 262 -23.54 -18.82 -15.79
CA ASN A 262 -24.00 -18.04 -16.92
C ASN A 262 -24.61 -16.72 -16.40
N GLN A 263 -25.20 -15.88 -17.25
CA GLN A 263 -25.40 -14.44 -17.03
C GLN A 263 -26.36 -14.00 -15.90
N ASP A 264 -26.85 -14.89 -15.05
CA ASP A 264 -27.78 -14.59 -13.96
C ASP A 264 -27.25 -15.08 -12.59
N ARG A 265 -27.54 -14.32 -11.53
CA ARG A 265 -26.95 -14.48 -10.18
C ARG A 265 -27.28 -15.86 -9.58
N THR A 266 -26.28 -16.58 -9.04
CA THR A 266 -26.49 -17.95 -8.53
C THR A 266 -27.21 -17.98 -7.18
N ALA A 267 -27.88 -19.09 -6.86
CA ALA A 267 -28.59 -19.27 -5.60
C ALA A 267 -27.70 -19.18 -4.34
N GLY A 268 -26.41 -19.53 -4.45
CA GLY A 268 -25.44 -19.32 -3.38
C GLY A 268 -25.12 -17.84 -3.20
N GLN A 269 -24.95 -17.08 -4.29
CA GLN A 269 -24.78 -15.63 -4.23
C GLN A 269 -26.04 -14.93 -3.68
N ILE A 270 -27.23 -15.45 -4.00
CA ILE A 270 -28.53 -15.01 -3.46
C ILE A 270 -28.58 -15.28 -1.95
N ALA A 271 -28.26 -16.50 -1.51
CA ALA A 271 -28.18 -16.88 -0.10
C ALA A 271 -27.25 -15.96 0.70
N PHE A 272 -26.08 -15.66 0.15
CA PHE A 272 -25.07 -14.83 0.81
C PHE A 272 -25.33 -13.33 0.73
N ASP A 273 -25.89 -12.82 -0.37
CA ASP A 273 -26.28 -11.41 -0.44
C ASP A 273 -27.41 -11.12 0.57
N SER A 274 -28.25 -12.11 0.91
CA SER A 274 -29.23 -11.97 1.99
C SER A 274 -28.61 -11.81 3.39
N VAL A 275 -27.40 -12.34 3.61
CA VAL A 275 -26.67 -12.18 4.88
C VAL A 275 -26.31 -10.71 5.12
N ILE A 276 -26.17 -9.90 4.08
CA ILE A 276 -25.98 -8.45 4.21
C ILE A 276 -27.15 -7.82 4.95
N THR A 277 -28.37 -8.35 4.81
CA THR A 277 -29.54 -7.82 5.53
C THR A 277 -29.47 -8.04 7.03
N ALA A 278 -28.60 -8.96 7.50
CA ALA A 278 -28.49 -9.39 8.90
C ALA A 278 -28.03 -8.30 9.87
N PHE A 279 -27.28 -7.33 9.37
CA PHE A 279 -26.55 -6.39 10.20
C PHE A 279 -27.12 -4.98 10.08
N PRO A 280 -27.48 -4.32 11.19
CA PRO A 280 -28.02 -2.96 11.18
C PRO A 280 -27.00 -1.92 10.72
N TYR A 281 -25.72 -2.22 10.87
CA TYR A 281 -24.61 -1.38 10.43
C TYR A 281 -23.67 -2.22 9.57
N ILE A 282 -23.23 -1.67 8.44
CA ILE A 282 -22.21 -2.29 7.60
C ILE A 282 -21.18 -1.22 7.23
N ASP A 283 -19.89 -1.53 7.35
CA ASP A 283 -18.83 -0.63 6.88
C ASP A 283 -18.82 -0.60 5.35
N GLN A 284 -18.85 -1.77 4.70
CA GLN A 284 -18.97 -1.94 3.25
C GLN A 284 -19.68 -3.25 2.89
N ALA A 285 -20.46 -3.30 1.81
CA ALA A 285 -21.02 -4.55 1.26
C ALA A 285 -19.95 -5.63 0.93
N ALA A 286 -18.67 -5.26 0.96
CA ALA A 286 -17.53 -6.16 0.85
C ALA A 286 -17.37 -7.11 2.06
N ASP A 287 -17.77 -6.71 3.27
CA ASP A 287 -17.60 -7.55 4.47
C ASP A 287 -18.51 -8.78 4.44
N GLY A 288 -19.74 -8.65 3.91
CA GLY A 288 -20.64 -9.79 3.69
C GLY A 288 -20.09 -10.81 2.69
N ARG A 289 -19.33 -10.35 1.69
CA ARG A 289 -18.66 -11.24 0.71
C ARG A 289 -17.42 -11.92 1.28
N ASP A 290 -16.67 -11.23 2.13
CA ASP A 290 -15.54 -11.81 2.86
C ASP A 290 -16.00 -13.00 3.71
N LEU A 291 -17.18 -12.90 4.34
CA LEU A 291 -17.78 -13.98 5.12
C LEU A 291 -18.08 -15.22 4.26
N SER A 292 -18.71 -15.02 3.10
CA SER A 292 -18.98 -16.11 2.15
C SER A 292 -17.70 -16.78 1.66
N ALA A 293 -16.67 -15.98 1.35
CA ALA A 293 -15.39 -16.50 0.89
C ALA A 293 -14.68 -17.33 1.98
N ASN A 294 -14.79 -16.92 3.24
CA ASN A 294 -14.20 -17.66 4.36
C ASN A 294 -14.96 -18.94 4.69
N LEU A 295 -16.29 -18.94 4.61
CA LEU A 295 -17.07 -20.18 4.75
C LEU A 295 -16.78 -21.15 3.60
N TYR A 296 -16.71 -20.66 2.36
CA TYR A 296 -16.37 -21.49 1.19
C TYR A 296 -14.99 -22.15 1.29
N ALA A 297 -14.04 -21.50 1.96
CA ALA A 297 -12.69 -22.02 2.18
C ALA A 297 -12.66 -23.39 2.85
N PHE A 298 -13.64 -23.70 3.70
CA PHE A 298 -13.73 -24.96 4.42
C PHE A 298 -14.20 -26.12 3.52
N TYR A 299 -14.97 -25.83 2.48
CA TYR A 299 -15.52 -26.83 1.56
C TYR A 299 -14.75 -26.89 0.23
N ASN A 300 -13.85 -25.95 -0.02
CA ASN A 300 -12.99 -25.94 -1.19
C ASN A 300 -11.73 -26.79 -0.94
N ALA A 301 -11.68 -27.99 -1.54
CA ALA A 301 -10.55 -28.90 -1.45
C ALA A 301 -9.24 -28.34 -2.04
N ASP A 302 -9.33 -27.32 -2.90
CA ASP A 302 -8.17 -26.64 -3.48
C ASP A 302 -7.69 -25.41 -2.66
N ASP A 303 -8.31 -25.11 -1.51
CA ASP A 303 -7.87 -23.99 -0.67
C ASP A 303 -6.55 -24.33 0.05
N ILE A 304 -5.53 -23.48 -0.19
CA ILE A 304 -4.16 -23.69 0.28
C ILE A 304 -3.93 -23.26 1.74
N ARG A 305 -4.91 -22.61 2.38
CA ARG A 305 -4.80 -22.21 3.78
C ARG A 305 -4.92 -23.45 4.66
N ASP A 306 -4.15 -23.46 5.75
CA ASP A 306 -4.38 -24.46 6.79
C ASP A 306 -5.73 -24.19 7.49
N GLU A 307 -6.22 -25.21 8.19
CA GLU A 307 -7.53 -25.15 8.84
C GLU A 307 -7.61 -24.04 9.90
N ASN A 308 -6.52 -23.82 10.65
CA ASN A 308 -6.47 -22.79 11.68
C ASN A 308 -6.53 -21.37 11.07
N ASP A 309 -5.82 -21.14 9.97
CA ASP A 309 -5.83 -19.88 9.22
C ASP A 309 -7.22 -19.55 8.68
N LYS A 310 -8.00 -20.56 8.27
CA LYS A 310 -9.39 -20.38 7.84
C LYS A 310 -10.28 -19.91 8.99
N TYR A 311 -10.11 -20.48 10.19
CA TYR A 311 -10.84 -20.03 11.38
C TYR A 311 -10.42 -18.63 11.83
N ILE A 312 -9.13 -18.30 11.78
CA ILE A 312 -8.64 -16.95 12.08
C ILE A 312 -9.25 -15.91 11.12
N ASP A 313 -9.24 -16.19 9.81
CA ASP A 313 -9.82 -15.29 8.81
C ASP A 313 -11.35 -15.13 8.99
N LEU A 314 -12.03 -16.21 9.40
CA LEU A 314 -13.45 -16.20 9.73
C LEU A 314 -13.74 -15.32 10.95
N VAL A 315 -13.01 -15.50 12.06
CA VAL A 315 -13.16 -14.67 13.28
C VAL A 315 -12.90 -13.19 12.98
N ILE A 316 -11.83 -12.87 12.26
CA ILE A 316 -11.51 -11.50 11.81
C ILE A 316 -12.67 -10.87 11.02
N THR A 317 -13.39 -11.69 10.25
CA THR A 317 -14.50 -11.22 9.44
C THR A 317 -15.75 -10.99 10.28
N ILE A 318 -16.08 -11.93 11.19
CA ILE A 318 -17.26 -11.83 12.05
C ILE A 318 -17.17 -10.64 13.00
N VAL A 319 -16.00 -10.46 13.62
CA VAL A 319 -15.70 -9.33 14.51
C VAL A 319 -15.88 -7.99 13.80
N GLY A 320 -15.65 -7.94 12.48
CA GLY A 320 -15.90 -6.76 11.67
C GLY A 320 -17.37 -6.31 11.62
N PHE A 321 -18.33 -7.19 11.93
CA PHE A 321 -19.75 -6.87 11.99
C PHE A 321 -20.23 -6.37 13.35
N LEU A 322 -19.34 -6.29 14.34
CA LEU A 322 -19.70 -5.73 15.64
C LEU A 322 -19.95 -4.22 15.51
N PRO A 323 -21.09 -3.72 16.03
CA PRO A 323 -21.40 -2.29 16.01
C PRO A 323 -20.30 -1.48 16.69
N THR A 324 -20.12 -0.23 16.26
CA THR A 324 -19.22 0.78 16.87
C THR A 324 -17.72 0.48 16.81
N THR A 325 -17.24 -0.71 17.17
CA THR A 325 -15.79 -1.02 17.32
C THR A 325 -15.30 -2.17 16.42
N GLY A 326 -16.17 -2.81 15.65
CA GLY A 326 -15.82 -3.99 14.84
C GLY A 326 -14.68 -3.76 13.84
N SER A 327 -14.61 -2.57 13.22
CA SER A 327 -13.54 -2.19 12.31
C SER A 327 -12.18 -2.06 13.01
N LEU A 328 -12.18 -1.56 14.25
CA LEU A 328 -11.01 -1.41 15.09
C LEU A 328 -10.51 -2.79 15.57
N PHE A 329 -11.42 -3.65 16.04
CA PHE A 329 -11.08 -5.04 16.38
C PHE A 329 -10.56 -5.82 15.17
N LYS A 330 -11.23 -5.74 14.02
CA LYS A 330 -10.76 -6.35 12.75
C LYS A 330 -9.35 -5.85 12.39
N GLY A 331 -9.06 -4.58 12.65
CA GLY A 331 -7.73 -3.99 12.52
C GLY A 331 -6.71 -4.61 13.48
N LEU A 332 -7.04 -4.66 14.77
CA LEU A 332 -6.21 -5.25 15.82
C LEU A 332 -5.85 -6.70 15.49
N PHE A 333 -6.85 -7.55 15.24
CA PHE A 333 -6.64 -8.97 14.95
C PHE A 333 -5.76 -9.19 13.72
N LYS A 334 -5.93 -8.37 12.66
CA LYS A 334 -5.08 -8.44 11.46
C LYS A 334 -3.64 -8.07 11.72
N GLU A 335 -3.40 -7.04 12.53
CA GLU A 335 -2.04 -6.60 12.87
C GLU A 335 -1.35 -7.60 13.80
N LEU A 336 -2.09 -8.14 14.79
CA LEU A 336 -1.63 -9.23 15.66
C LEU A 336 -1.28 -10.49 14.86
N LYS A 337 -2.15 -10.93 13.94
CA LYS A 337 -1.85 -12.06 13.01
C LYS A 337 -0.57 -11.82 12.22
N LEU A 338 -0.32 -10.58 11.80
CA LEU A 338 0.82 -10.24 10.95
C LEU A 338 2.14 -10.17 11.72
N LEU A 339 2.12 -9.60 12.93
CA LEU A 339 3.31 -9.39 13.77
C LEU A 339 3.64 -10.63 14.60
N GLY A 340 2.62 -11.41 15.01
CA GLY A 340 2.76 -12.56 15.89
C GLY A 340 3.55 -12.19 17.16
N LYS A 341 4.53 -13.03 17.53
CA LYS A 341 5.38 -12.83 18.71
C LYS A 341 6.30 -11.59 18.66
N VAL A 342 6.43 -10.93 17.50
CA VAL A 342 7.24 -9.71 17.34
C VAL A 342 6.41 -8.46 17.64
N ALA A 343 5.13 -8.62 17.92
CA ALA A 343 4.25 -7.51 18.24
C ALA A 343 4.70 -6.85 19.55
N SER A 344 4.91 -5.54 19.50
CA SER A 344 5.16 -4.71 20.69
C SER A 344 3.99 -3.76 20.90
N LEU A 345 3.80 -3.32 22.14
CA LEU A 345 2.71 -2.41 22.47
C LEU A 345 2.79 -1.11 21.68
N ASP A 346 3.99 -0.53 21.57
CA ASP A 346 4.22 0.65 20.74
C ASP A 346 3.77 0.45 19.29
N SER A 347 4.05 -0.73 18.72
CA SER A 347 3.72 -1.02 17.32
C SER A 347 2.22 -1.16 17.07
N ILE A 348 1.49 -1.74 18.02
CA ILE A 348 0.04 -1.95 17.96
C ILE A 348 -0.68 -0.66 18.32
N ALA A 349 -0.29 0.01 19.40
CA ALA A 349 -0.86 1.29 19.81
C ALA A 349 -0.68 2.31 18.68
N ALA A 350 0.50 2.44 18.07
CA ALA A 350 0.69 3.32 16.92
C ALA A 350 -0.20 2.95 15.72
N PHE A 351 -0.49 1.66 15.50
CA PHE A 351 -1.42 1.24 14.45
C PHE A 351 -2.87 1.61 14.80
N LEU A 352 -3.30 1.39 16.05
CA LEU A 352 -4.65 1.74 16.51
C LEU A 352 -4.88 3.25 16.49
N ARG A 353 -3.89 4.07 16.91
CA ARG A 353 -3.95 5.54 16.84
C ARG A 353 -4.08 6.11 15.42
N ASN A 354 -3.71 5.33 14.40
CA ASN A 354 -3.95 5.70 13.00
C ASN A 354 -5.43 5.51 12.60
N ASN A 355 -6.18 4.70 13.33
CA ASN A 355 -7.55 4.30 13.00
C ASN A 355 -8.58 4.70 14.08
N ALA A 356 -8.14 5.28 15.20
CA ALA A 356 -8.98 5.78 16.29
C ALA A 356 -8.27 6.91 17.05
N LYS A 357 -9.06 7.76 17.71
CA LYS A 357 -8.60 8.76 18.69
C LYS A 357 -9.00 8.33 20.10
N GLY A 358 -8.36 8.86 21.14
CA GLY A 358 -8.57 8.43 22.53
C GLY A 358 -7.56 7.38 23.01
N ASP A 359 -7.75 6.90 24.24
CA ASP A 359 -6.80 6.03 24.93
C ASP A 359 -6.85 4.59 24.38
N VAL A 360 -5.97 4.29 23.42
CA VAL A 360 -5.92 2.96 22.81
C VAL A 360 -5.41 1.89 23.77
N VAL A 361 -4.55 2.26 24.73
CA VAL A 361 -3.95 1.31 25.68
C VAL A 361 -4.96 0.94 26.76
N LYS A 362 -5.65 1.93 27.32
CA LYS A 362 -6.77 1.71 28.25
C LYS A 362 -7.89 0.93 27.59
N TRP A 363 -8.18 1.18 26.31
CA TRP A 363 -9.14 0.37 25.58
C TRP A 363 -8.70 -1.10 25.48
N MET A 364 -7.45 -1.37 25.08
CA MET A 364 -6.92 -2.74 25.03
C MET A 364 -6.96 -3.45 26.39
N ARG A 365 -6.65 -2.74 27.48
CA ARG A 365 -6.71 -3.29 28.85
C ARG A 365 -8.13 -3.60 29.34
N LYS A 366 -9.13 -2.95 28.77
CA LYS A 366 -10.55 -3.15 29.11
C LYS A 366 -11.23 -4.15 28.18
N LEU A 367 -10.50 -4.78 27.26
CA LEU A 367 -11.07 -5.77 26.37
C LEU A 367 -11.53 -6.98 27.18
N ASP A 368 -12.81 -7.29 27.07
CA ASP A 368 -13.39 -8.51 27.59
C ASP A 368 -13.55 -9.49 26.43
N ILE A 369 -12.60 -10.43 26.32
CA ILE A 369 -12.61 -11.45 25.25
C ILE A 369 -13.80 -12.42 25.42
N LEU A 370 -14.32 -12.60 26.63
CA LEU A 370 -15.50 -13.41 26.88
C LEU A 370 -16.78 -12.72 26.36
N ALA A 371 -16.91 -11.42 26.60
CA ALA A 371 -17.98 -10.60 26.01
C ALA A 371 -17.86 -10.60 24.48
N LEU A 372 -16.65 -10.40 23.95
CA LEU A 372 -16.39 -10.44 22.51
C LEU A 372 -16.78 -11.79 21.90
N LYS A 373 -16.45 -12.90 22.57
CA LYS A 373 -16.86 -14.25 22.17
C LYS A 373 -18.39 -14.33 22.08
N THR A 374 -19.09 -13.90 23.11
CA THR A 374 -20.56 -13.92 23.16
C THR A 374 -21.18 -13.13 22.00
N ASP A 375 -20.64 -11.96 21.71
CA ASP A 375 -21.08 -11.12 20.60
C ASP A 375 -20.83 -11.80 19.24
N ILE A 376 -19.66 -12.41 19.03
CA ILE A 376 -19.33 -13.16 17.81
C ILE A 376 -20.34 -14.28 17.56
N TYR A 377 -20.67 -15.08 18.59
CA TYR A 377 -21.65 -16.15 18.43
C TYR A 377 -23.06 -15.62 18.19
N SER A 378 -23.45 -14.50 18.82
CA SER A 378 -24.73 -13.85 18.55
C SER A 378 -24.84 -13.39 17.10
N GLN A 379 -23.76 -12.83 16.52
CA GLN A 379 -23.75 -12.45 15.11
C GLN A 379 -23.77 -13.66 14.18
N LEU A 380 -23.01 -14.71 14.50
CA LEU A 380 -23.03 -15.97 13.75
C LEU A 380 -24.42 -16.59 13.71
N ASP A 381 -25.09 -16.68 14.86
CA ASP A 381 -26.44 -17.24 14.95
C ASP A 381 -27.43 -16.48 14.05
N LYS A 382 -27.39 -15.14 14.06
CA LYS A 382 -28.22 -14.31 13.16
C LYS A 382 -27.94 -14.57 11.68
N ILE A 383 -26.67 -14.73 11.30
CA ILE A 383 -26.29 -15.08 9.91
C ILE A 383 -26.88 -16.44 9.54
N ILE A 384 -26.67 -17.44 10.41
CA ILE A 384 -27.08 -18.83 10.18
C ILE A 384 -28.58 -18.92 10.03
N GLN A 385 -29.34 -18.26 10.91
CA GLN A 385 -30.80 -18.25 10.86
C GLN A 385 -31.31 -17.70 9.53
N ARG A 386 -30.76 -16.58 9.04
CA ARG A 386 -31.16 -15.97 7.76
C ARG A 386 -30.77 -16.81 6.55
N ALA A 387 -29.54 -17.32 6.53
CA ALA A 387 -29.09 -18.21 5.46
C ALA A 387 -29.93 -19.49 5.42
N THR A 388 -30.24 -20.07 6.58
CA THR A 388 -31.06 -21.27 6.72
C THR A 388 -32.49 -21.03 6.25
N MET A 389 -33.10 -19.91 6.65
CA MET A 389 -34.46 -19.54 6.25
C MET A 389 -34.58 -19.44 4.73
N LEU A 390 -33.63 -18.75 4.09
CA LEU A 390 -33.62 -18.57 2.64
C LEU A 390 -33.35 -19.89 1.89
N MET A 391 -32.39 -20.68 2.35
CA MET A 391 -32.05 -21.96 1.72
C MET A 391 -33.18 -22.99 1.84
N LYS A 392 -33.92 -22.99 2.95
CA LYS A 392 -35.13 -23.81 3.11
C LYS A 392 -36.23 -23.39 2.14
N GLU A 393 -36.44 -22.09 1.97
CA GLU A 393 -37.44 -21.59 1.02
C GLU A 393 -37.06 -21.94 -0.43
N LEU A 394 -35.79 -21.78 -0.81
CA LEU A 394 -35.30 -22.19 -2.14
C LEU A 394 -35.47 -23.69 -2.38
N GLU A 395 -35.21 -24.51 -1.36
CA GLU A 395 -35.43 -25.95 -1.38
C GLU A 395 -36.92 -26.30 -1.59
N GLN A 396 -37.80 -25.69 -0.80
CA GLN A 396 -39.25 -25.91 -0.88
C GLN A 396 -39.81 -25.46 -2.24
N GLN A 397 -39.45 -24.27 -2.72
CA GLN A 397 -39.89 -23.76 -4.02
C GLN A 397 -39.38 -24.64 -5.17
N SER A 398 -38.14 -25.13 -5.09
CA SER A 398 -37.59 -26.06 -6.07
C SER A 398 -38.42 -27.34 -6.16
N ARG A 399 -38.80 -27.92 -5.01
CA ARG A 399 -39.65 -29.12 -4.99
C ARG A 399 -41.03 -28.86 -5.57
N LEU A 400 -41.67 -27.76 -5.19
CA LEU A 400 -43.00 -27.38 -5.71
C LEU A 400 -43.01 -27.21 -7.23
N LYS A 401 -41.89 -26.76 -7.82
CA LYS A 401 -41.72 -26.55 -9.26
C LYS A 401 -41.16 -27.79 -10.00
N GLY A 402 -40.90 -28.89 -9.29
CA GLY A 402 -40.42 -30.15 -9.87
C GLY A 402 -38.90 -30.25 -10.10
N TYR A 403 -38.10 -29.34 -9.54
CA TYR A 403 -36.64 -29.31 -9.62
C TYR A 403 -35.98 -30.09 -8.46
N PHE A 404 -36.23 -31.41 -8.40
CA PHE A 404 -35.80 -32.24 -7.25
C PHE A 404 -34.29 -32.28 -7.03
N VAL A 405 -33.47 -32.34 -8.09
CA VAL A 405 -32.00 -32.40 -7.93
C VAL A 405 -31.43 -31.10 -7.35
N VAL A 406 -32.04 -29.96 -7.69
CA VAL A 406 -31.66 -28.65 -7.15
C VAL A 406 -32.12 -28.53 -5.69
N ALA A 407 -33.33 -29.00 -5.37
CA ALA A 407 -33.82 -29.07 -4.00
C ALA A 407 -32.91 -29.92 -3.09
N ASP A 408 -32.48 -31.10 -3.57
CA ASP A 408 -31.60 -31.99 -2.82
C ASP A 408 -30.20 -31.37 -2.62
N ALA A 409 -29.72 -30.56 -3.57
CA ALA A 409 -28.48 -29.80 -3.41
C ALA A 409 -28.58 -28.73 -2.30
N TYR A 410 -29.71 -28.01 -2.19
CA TYR A 410 -29.93 -27.06 -1.09
C TYR A 410 -30.04 -27.75 0.25
N LYS A 411 -30.76 -28.88 0.31
CA LYS A 411 -30.86 -29.70 1.51
C LYS A 411 -29.47 -30.15 1.99
N ALA A 412 -28.63 -30.66 1.08
CA ALA A 412 -27.26 -31.05 1.42
C ALA A 412 -26.40 -29.87 1.90
N CYS A 413 -26.61 -28.66 1.37
CA CYS A 413 -25.91 -27.46 1.81
C CYS A 413 -26.34 -27.03 3.23
N LEU A 414 -27.63 -27.11 3.54
CA LEU A 414 -28.15 -26.88 4.89
C LEU A 414 -27.54 -27.84 5.92
N GLU A 415 -27.47 -29.13 5.59
CA GLU A 415 -26.87 -30.16 6.45
C GLU A 415 -25.38 -29.89 6.69
N GLN A 416 -24.64 -29.48 5.64
CA GLN A 416 -23.22 -29.15 5.76
C GLN A 416 -22.96 -27.90 6.60
N LEU A 417 -23.80 -26.87 6.51
CA LEU A 417 -23.69 -25.67 7.33
C LEU A 417 -23.94 -26.00 8.80
N ASP A 418 -24.99 -26.76 9.10
CA ASP A 418 -25.30 -27.22 10.46
C ASP A 418 -24.13 -28.03 11.07
N GLU A 419 -23.54 -28.94 10.29
CA GLU A 419 -22.38 -29.72 10.74
C GLU A 419 -21.15 -28.84 11.01
N PHE A 420 -20.89 -27.84 10.15
CA PHE A 420 -19.78 -26.91 10.34
C PHE A 420 -19.93 -26.12 11.65
N PHE A 421 -21.10 -25.54 11.90
CA PHE A 421 -21.29 -24.72 13.10
C PHE A 421 -21.25 -25.55 14.40
N LYS A 422 -21.64 -26.83 14.36
CA LYS A 422 -21.43 -27.77 15.47
C LYS A 422 -19.96 -28.01 15.80
N LYS A 423 -19.07 -27.97 14.80
CA LYS A 423 -17.62 -28.18 14.96
C LYS A 423 -16.82 -26.89 15.15
N ALA A 424 -17.38 -25.74 14.76
CA ALA A 424 -16.67 -24.46 14.76
C ALA A 424 -16.40 -23.89 16.17
N ASP A 425 -17.15 -24.32 17.20
CA ASP A 425 -17.05 -23.74 18.54
C ASP A 425 -15.66 -23.86 19.17
N GLY A 426 -15.06 -25.06 19.12
CA GLY A 426 -13.72 -25.31 19.65
C GLY A 426 -12.63 -24.47 18.96
N PRO A 427 -12.52 -24.52 17.61
CA PRO A 427 -11.57 -23.71 16.87
C PRO A 427 -11.75 -22.20 17.04
N ILE A 428 -12.98 -21.67 17.03
CA ILE A 428 -13.23 -20.23 17.25
C ILE A 428 -12.80 -19.82 18.65
N SER A 429 -13.15 -20.62 19.67
CA SER A 429 -12.73 -20.37 21.05
C SER A 429 -11.22 -20.35 21.20
N ARG A 430 -10.53 -21.27 20.52
CA ARG A 430 -9.07 -21.34 20.52
C ARG A 430 -8.44 -20.09 19.89
N VAL A 431 -8.95 -19.66 18.73
CA VAL A 431 -8.47 -18.44 18.08
C VAL A 431 -8.58 -17.23 19.01
N LEU A 432 -9.71 -17.08 19.69
CA LEU A 432 -9.93 -15.97 20.64
C LEU A 432 -8.99 -16.05 21.84
N SER A 433 -8.77 -17.24 22.41
CA SER A 433 -7.81 -17.46 23.49
C SER A 433 -6.39 -17.12 23.06
N ASP A 434 -5.96 -17.57 21.88
CA ASP A 434 -4.62 -17.28 21.35
C ASP A 434 -4.41 -15.76 21.15
N PHE A 435 -5.48 -15.02 20.83
CA PHE A 435 -5.44 -13.56 20.75
C PHE A 435 -5.38 -12.90 22.13
N ASP A 436 -6.11 -13.43 23.10
CA ASP A 436 -6.11 -12.93 24.49
C ASP A 436 -4.70 -13.07 25.10
N ASP A 437 -4.11 -14.26 25.02
CA ASP A 437 -2.74 -14.55 25.47
C ASP A 437 -1.72 -13.59 24.83
N LEU A 438 -1.91 -13.27 23.55
CA LEU A 438 -1.03 -12.35 22.83
C LEU A 438 -1.23 -10.90 23.29
N ILE A 439 -2.45 -10.48 23.61
CA ILE A 439 -2.74 -9.15 24.16
C ILE A 439 -2.15 -9.02 25.56
N GLU A 440 -2.34 -10.02 26.42
CA GLU A 440 -1.77 -10.07 27.77
C GLU A 440 -0.23 -10.00 27.72
N MET A 441 0.41 -10.75 26.82
CA MET A 441 1.86 -10.71 26.64
C MET A 441 2.38 -9.32 26.24
N ILE A 442 1.56 -8.51 25.57
CA ILE A 442 1.95 -7.22 25.02
C ILE A 442 1.64 -6.06 25.96
N LEU A 443 0.63 -6.18 26.82
CA LEU A 443 0.27 -5.15 27.79
C LEU A 443 1.16 -5.26 29.04
N PRO A 444 2.11 -4.33 29.29
CA PRO A 444 2.94 -4.37 30.48
C PRO A 444 2.18 -3.90 31.73
N GLU A 445 2.72 -4.23 32.91
CA GLU A 445 2.18 -3.89 34.24
C GLU A 445 2.34 -2.39 34.64
N ALA A 446 3.14 -1.55 33.96
CA ALA A 446 3.39 -0.13 34.33
C ALA A 446 3.72 0.78 33.10
N PRO A 447 3.65 2.14 33.21
CA PRO A 447 2.93 3.00 32.27
C PRO A 447 3.71 3.38 31.00
N LEU A 448 3.03 3.38 29.86
CA LEU A 448 3.65 3.74 28.57
C LEU A 448 3.59 5.23 28.32
N MET A 449 4.79 5.81 28.24
CA MET A 449 5.01 7.04 27.50
C MET A 449 5.23 6.66 26.03
N THR A 450 4.35 7.16 25.17
CA THR A 450 4.16 6.78 23.76
C THR A 450 5.20 7.37 22.81
N SER A 451 5.81 8.49 23.18
CA SER A 451 6.86 9.15 22.41
C SER A 451 7.95 9.70 23.33
N SER A 452 9.20 9.59 22.88
CA SER A 452 10.35 10.26 23.46
C SER A 452 11.00 11.16 22.40
N SER A 453 11.29 12.41 22.75
CA SER A 453 12.06 13.32 21.91
C SER A 453 13.10 14.07 22.75
N ALA A 454 14.32 14.11 22.22
CA ALA A 454 15.45 14.80 22.84
C ALA A 454 15.73 16.10 22.08
N PHE A 455 15.85 17.20 22.80
CA PHE A 455 16.17 18.51 22.22
C PHE A 455 17.01 19.34 23.19
N ASN A 456 17.69 20.38 22.69
CA ASN A 456 18.63 21.19 23.47
C ASN A 456 18.18 22.64 23.59
N ILE A 457 18.35 23.22 24.77
CA ILE A 457 18.26 24.66 25.01
C ILE A 457 19.68 25.24 24.98
N THR A 458 19.92 26.21 24.10
CA THR A 458 21.23 26.90 23.98
C THR A 458 21.21 28.22 24.74
N SER A 459 22.31 28.50 25.45
CA SER A 459 22.48 29.77 26.17
C SER A 459 22.59 30.93 25.17
N GLY A 460 21.71 31.93 25.33
CA GLY A 460 21.72 33.16 24.51
C GLY A 460 20.39 33.63 23.93
N THR A 461 19.28 32.93 24.16
CA THR A 461 17.93 33.39 23.76
C THR A 461 16.98 33.34 24.95
N ALA A 462 16.24 34.44 25.20
CA ALA A 462 15.34 34.57 26.35
C ALA A 462 14.02 33.77 26.25
N GLN A 463 13.84 32.98 25.18
CA GLN A 463 12.69 32.10 24.98
C GLN A 463 13.21 30.70 24.66
N GLY A 464 12.95 29.75 25.54
CA GLY A 464 13.05 28.33 25.17
C GLY A 464 12.03 28.06 24.07
N GLY A 465 12.47 27.38 23.01
CA GLY A 465 11.65 27.18 21.81
C GLY A 465 10.37 26.38 22.07
N THR A 466 9.42 26.46 21.14
CA THR A 466 8.24 25.60 21.11
C THR A 466 8.61 24.20 20.61
N GLN A 467 8.21 23.16 21.32
CA GLN A 467 8.31 21.76 20.88
C GLN A 467 6.94 21.22 20.48
N SER A 468 6.72 21.06 19.16
CA SER A 468 5.50 20.44 18.62
C SER A 468 5.77 18.98 18.28
N GLU A 469 5.09 18.07 18.97
CA GLU A 469 5.13 16.62 18.74
C GLU A 469 3.87 16.13 18.05
N VAL A 470 4.03 15.14 17.19
CA VAL A 470 2.92 14.41 16.57
C VAL A 470 2.89 13.00 17.13
N ILE A 471 1.76 12.59 17.68
CA ILE A 471 1.58 11.25 18.24
C ILE A 471 1.95 10.18 17.22
N LYS A 472 2.78 9.24 17.66
CA LYS A 472 3.30 8.19 16.79
C LYS A 472 2.14 7.36 16.26
N THR A 473 1.99 7.38 14.94
CA THR A 473 1.04 6.56 14.19
C THR A 473 1.78 5.68 13.20
N ARG A 474 1.26 4.47 13.00
CA ARG A 474 1.83 3.48 12.08
C ARG A 474 0.79 3.13 11.02
N LYS A 475 1.12 3.43 9.77
CA LYS A 475 0.34 2.94 8.63
C LYS A 475 0.47 1.42 8.54
N LYS A 476 -0.57 0.75 8.03
CA LYS A 476 -0.61 -0.71 7.81
C LYS A 476 0.71 -1.22 7.23
N THR A 477 1.26 -2.27 7.82
CA THR A 477 2.52 -2.86 7.39
C THR A 477 2.38 -3.44 5.97
N VAL A 478 2.90 -2.72 4.97
CA VAL A 478 2.96 -3.22 3.60
C VAL A 478 4.32 -3.89 3.42
N LYS A 479 4.40 -5.23 3.35
CA LYS A 479 5.64 -5.91 2.87
C LYS A 479 6.11 -5.19 1.57
N LYS A 480 7.38 -5.19 1.15
CA LYS A 480 7.74 -4.92 -0.27
C LYS A 480 7.82 -6.27 -1.02
N LYS A 481 7.33 -6.37 -2.26
CA LYS A 481 7.63 -7.47 -3.19
C LYS A 481 7.58 -6.90 -4.62
N ASP A 482 8.29 -7.52 -5.55
CA ASP A 482 8.57 -7.01 -6.90
C ASP A 482 7.31 -6.84 -7.74
N LYS A 483 7.08 -5.68 -8.36
CA LYS A 483 5.77 -5.38 -8.94
C LYS A 483 5.58 -5.94 -10.36
N CYS A 484 4.42 -6.53 -10.61
CA CYS A 484 3.94 -7.01 -11.91
C CYS A 484 3.67 -5.86 -12.89
N ILE A 485 3.98 -6.04 -14.17
CA ILE A 485 3.86 -5.03 -15.23
C ILE A 485 2.42 -4.76 -15.70
N LEU A 486 1.44 -5.56 -15.24
CA LEU A 486 0.02 -5.41 -15.59
C LEU A 486 -0.83 -4.85 -14.43
N CYS A 487 -0.49 -5.17 -13.18
CA CYS A 487 -1.28 -4.80 -12.00
C CYS A 487 -0.48 -4.15 -10.87
N HIS A 488 0.83 -3.96 -11.06
CA HIS A 488 1.74 -3.38 -10.09
C HIS A 488 1.78 -4.04 -8.70
N ARG A 489 1.30 -5.29 -8.59
CA ARG A 489 1.45 -6.14 -7.39
C ARG A 489 2.68 -7.05 -7.49
N LYS A 490 3.37 -7.15 -6.37
CA LYS A 490 4.25 -8.20 -5.85
C LYS A 490 4.29 -9.59 -6.54
N LYS A 491 5.47 -10.02 -7.04
CA LYS A 491 5.85 -11.34 -7.54
C LYS A 491 6.47 -12.18 -6.41
N GLY A 492 6.12 -13.46 -6.33
CA GLY A 492 6.70 -14.38 -5.35
C GLY A 492 8.14 -14.79 -5.72
N LYS A 493 8.98 -15.07 -4.72
CA LYS A 493 10.45 -15.32 -4.82
C LYS A 493 10.92 -16.38 -5.86
N LYS A 494 10.02 -17.17 -6.48
CA LYS A 494 10.37 -18.20 -7.49
C LYS A 494 9.35 -18.38 -8.63
N LYS A 495 8.37 -17.49 -8.81
CA LYS A 495 7.35 -17.66 -9.86
C LYS A 495 7.20 -16.40 -10.73
N ASN A 496 7.11 -16.60 -12.04
CA ASN A 496 6.80 -15.55 -13.03
C ASN A 496 5.36 -15.01 -12.94
N GLU A 497 4.66 -15.20 -11.81
CA GLU A 497 3.22 -14.95 -11.63
C GLU A 497 2.93 -14.18 -10.33
N CYS A 498 1.78 -13.48 -10.30
CA CYS A 498 1.37 -12.61 -9.19
C CYS A 498 0.90 -13.44 -7.99
N GLU A 499 1.26 -13.00 -6.80
CA GLU A 499 0.79 -13.63 -5.56
C GLU A 499 -0.71 -13.40 -5.36
N GLY A 500 -1.45 -14.48 -5.09
CA GLY A 500 -2.92 -14.49 -4.97
C GLY A 500 -3.66 -14.88 -6.26
N ALA A 501 -2.96 -15.28 -7.32
CA ALA A 501 -3.57 -15.86 -8.52
C ALA A 501 -3.69 -17.40 -8.46
N ASN A 502 -3.75 -17.99 -7.26
CA ASN A 502 -4.10 -19.40 -7.12
C ASN A 502 -5.63 -19.50 -7.12
N VAL A 503 -6.22 -19.41 -8.31
CA VAL A 503 -7.54 -20.01 -8.55
C VAL A 503 -7.26 -21.49 -8.75
N GLY A 504 -7.90 -22.34 -7.93
CA GLY A 504 -7.66 -23.79 -7.85
C GLY A 504 -7.42 -24.44 -9.21
N SER A 505 -6.38 -25.27 -9.25
CA SER A 505 -6.14 -26.36 -10.22
C SER A 505 -6.86 -26.27 -11.58
N MET A 506 -6.76 -25.15 -12.30
CA MET A 506 -7.40 -25.07 -13.61
C MET A 506 -6.67 -25.94 -14.63
N LYS A 507 -7.45 -26.70 -15.40
CA LYS A 507 -7.03 -27.37 -16.62
C LYS A 507 -6.17 -26.40 -17.45
N LYS A 508 -4.98 -26.84 -17.86
CA LYS A 508 -4.07 -26.04 -18.69
C LYS A 508 -4.80 -25.61 -19.96
N ALA A 509 -4.81 -24.32 -20.28
CA ALA A 509 -5.45 -23.81 -21.49
C ALA A 509 -4.98 -24.58 -22.73
N GLU A 510 -5.92 -25.03 -23.54
CA GLU A 510 -5.67 -25.83 -24.74
C GLU A 510 -5.77 -24.95 -25.98
N PHE A 511 -4.61 -24.66 -26.59
CA PHE A 511 -4.49 -23.92 -27.86
C PHE A 511 -3.93 -24.80 -28.99
N GLY A 512 -4.05 -26.12 -28.86
CA GLY A 512 -3.51 -27.11 -29.81
C GLY A 512 -4.17 -27.02 -31.19
N ARG A 513 -3.49 -27.50 -32.24
CA ARG A 513 -4.18 -27.83 -33.49
C ARG A 513 -4.79 -29.21 -33.30
N ALA A 514 -6.10 -29.28 -33.25
CA ALA A 514 -6.81 -30.54 -33.26
C ALA A 514 -7.05 -30.97 -34.71
N GLY A 515 -6.48 -32.11 -35.10
CA GLY A 515 -7.17 -33.00 -36.03
C GLY A 515 -8.31 -33.69 -35.27
N ASP A 516 -8.17 -34.99 -35.01
CA ASP A 516 -9.22 -35.83 -34.43
C ASP A 516 -9.72 -35.42 -33.03
N SER A 517 -8.97 -34.64 -32.24
CA SER A 517 -9.36 -34.30 -30.87
C SER A 517 -10.60 -33.41 -30.74
N GLN A 518 -10.95 -32.61 -31.77
CA GLN A 518 -12.21 -31.87 -31.77
C GLN A 518 -13.40 -32.80 -32.05
N TRP A 519 -13.20 -33.76 -32.96
CA TRP A 519 -14.16 -34.83 -33.22
C TRP A 519 -14.33 -35.74 -32.00
N ASP A 520 -13.28 -35.99 -31.23
CA ASP A 520 -13.36 -36.76 -29.98
C ASP A 520 -14.28 -36.11 -28.96
N GLN A 521 -14.17 -34.79 -28.76
CA GLN A 521 -15.08 -34.08 -27.83
C GLN A 521 -16.54 -34.07 -28.31
N LEU A 522 -16.78 -33.93 -29.62
CA LEU A 522 -18.12 -34.01 -30.20
C LEU A 522 -18.70 -35.43 -30.10
N LYS A 523 -17.89 -36.47 -30.32
CA LYS A 523 -18.28 -37.88 -30.13
C LYS A 523 -18.68 -38.16 -28.69
N ILE A 524 -17.86 -37.74 -27.73
CA ILE A 524 -18.14 -37.92 -26.29
C ILE A 524 -19.44 -37.21 -25.91
N ARG A 525 -19.61 -35.94 -26.29
CA ARG A 525 -20.80 -35.14 -25.98
C ARG A 525 -22.10 -35.75 -26.52
N ASN A 526 -22.06 -36.23 -27.77
CA ASN A 526 -23.25 -36.74 -28.46
C ASN A 526 -23.38 -38.27 -28.37
N ASN A 527 -22.52 -38.93 -27.59
CA ASN A 527 -22.46 -40.38 -27.44
C ASN A 527 -22.34 -41.13 -28.79
N TRP A 528 -21.45 -40.67 -29.67
CA TRP A 528 -21.19 -41.27 -30.97
C TRP A 528 -19.94 -42.14 -30.96
N ASN A 529 -20.07 -43.40 -31.42
CA ASN A 529 -18.91 -44.29 -31.58
C ASN A 529 -17.93 -43.79 -32.63
N THR A 530 -18.45 -43.21 -33.72
CA THR A 530 -17.64 -42.63 -34.81
C THR A 530 -18.33 -41.39 -35.37
N LYS A 531 -17.58 -40.55 -36.11
CA LYS A 531 -18.16 -39.38 -36.81
C LYS A 531 -19.25 -39.73 -37.82
N ALA A 532 -19.35 -41.00 -38.23
CA ALA A 532 -20.36 -41.45 -39.19
C ALA A 532 -21.78 -41.55 -38.58
N PHE A 533 -21.91 -41.43 -37.26
CA PHE A 533 -23.21 -41.27 -36.58
C PHE A 533 -23.76 -39.85 -36.66
N HIS A 534 -23.00 -38.88 -37.19
CA HIS A 534 -23.51 -37.53 -37.39
C HIS A 534 -24.67 -37.55 -38.42
N PRO A 535 -25.80 -36.84 -38.19
CA PRO A 535 -26.99 -36.88 -39.05
C PRO A 535 -26.76 -36.47 -40.51
N TRP A 536 -25.73 -35.65 -40.74
CA TRP A 536 -25.33 -35.17 -42.06
C TRP A 536 -24.24 -36.00 -42.74
N PHE A 537 -23.77 -37.08 -42.09
CA PHE A 537 -22.71 -37.91 -42.66
C PHE A 537 -23.29 -38.81 -43.75
N TYR A 538 -22.74 -38.73 -44.97
CA TYR A 538 -23.14 -39.62 -46.08
C TYR A 538 -21.95 -40.29 -46.77
N VAL A 539 -20.79 -39.63 -46.83
CA VAL A 539 -19.53 -40.21 -47.32
C VAL A 539 -18.34 -39.76 -46.48
N LYS A 540 -17.20 -40.42 -46.67
CA LYS A 540 -15.93 -39.99 -46.07
C LYS A 540 -15.64 -38.54 -46.46
N SER A 541 -15.31 -37.71 -45.47
CA SER A 541 -15.03 -36.27 -45.63
C SER A 541 -16.23 -35.41 -46.08
N SER A 542 -17.46 -35.91 -45.96
CA SER A 542 -18.69 -35.13 -46.19
C SER A 542 -18.82 -33.93 -45.26
N LEU A 543 -18.32 -34.06 -44.03
CA LEU A 543 -18.40 -33.06 -42.97
C LEU A 543 -17.01 -32.79 -42.39
N ASN A 544 -16.86 -31.61 -41.79
CA ASN A 544 -15.65 -31.27 -41.05
C ASN A 544 -15.99 -30.43 -39.81
N ALA A 545 -15.24 -30.66 -38.72
CA ALA A 545 -15.39 -29.95 -37.46
C ALA A 545 -14.46 -28.74 -37.45
N HIS A 546 -14.97 -27.59 -36.99
CA HIS A 546 -14.27 -26.32 -37.05
C HIS A 546 -14.29 -25.58 -35.73
N HIS A 547 -13.15 -24.99 -35.37
CA HIS A 547 -13.05 -24.04 -34.27
C HIS A 547 -13.62 -22.68 -34.71
N LEU A 548 -14.54 -22.14 -33.92
CA LEU A 548 -15.06 -20.79 -34.13
C LEU A 548 -13.95 -19.75 -33.88
N LEU A 549 -13.19 -19.90 -32.79
CA LEU A 549 -11.94 -19.19 -32.57
C LEU A 549 -10.75 -20.09 -32.91
N PRO A 550 -10.08 -19.92 -34.07
CA PRO A 550 -9.04 -20.86 -34.47
C PRO A 550 -7.81 -20.77 -33.56
N PRO A 551 -7.05 -21.88 -33.38
CA PRO A 551 -5.82 -21.88 -32.59
C PRO A 551 -4.80 -20.82 -33.02
N ASN A 552 -4.80 -20.44 -34.30
CA ASN A 552 -3.93 -19.38 -34.83
C ASN A 552 -4.27 -17.98 -34.30
N SER A 553 -5.46 -17.77 -33.72
CA SER A 553 -5.83 -16.54 -32.99
C SER A 553 -5.03 -16.36 -31.70
N PHE A 554 -4.48 -17.45 -31.18
CA PHE A 554 -3.69 -17.48 -29.93
C PHE A 554 -2.19 -17.74 -30.19
N LYS A 555 -1.78 -18.03 -31.44
CA LYS A 555 -0.38 -18.33 -31.82
C LYS A 555 0.28 -17.16 -32.56
N ILE A 556 1.58 -17.01 -32.33
CA ILE A 556 2.43 -16.04 -33.04
C ILE A 556 3.41 -16.86 -33.88
N LYS A 557 3.37 -16.71 -35.20
CA LYS A 557 4.44 -17.22 -36.08
C LYS A 557 5.59 -16.20 -36.06
N ARG A 558 6.86 -16.65 -36.02
CA ARG A 558 8.01 -15.77 -36.33
C ARG A 558 7.81 -15.28 -37.77
N VAL A 559 7.64 -13.97 -37.94
CA VAL A 559 7.54 -13.38 -39.27
C VAL A 559 8.96 -13.16 -39.78
N ASN A 560 9.33 -13.84 -40.86
CA ASN A 560 10.54 -13.48 -41.61
C ASN A 560 10.32 -12.09 -42.22
N LYS A 561 11.28 -11.18 -42.00
CA LYS A 561 11.21 -9.73 -42.30
C LYS A 561 10.92 -9.35 -43.77
N GLY A 562 10.71 -10.30 -44.68
CA GLY A 562 10.82 -10.10 -46.12
C GLY A 562 9.58 -9.55 -46.83
N ASN A 563 8.36 -9.72 -46.33
CA ASN A 563 7.16 -9.25 -47.03
C ASN A 563 6.02 -9.04 -46.03
N ILE A 564 5.37 -7.88 -46.04
CA ILE A 564 3.92 -7.68 -45.82
C ILE A 564 3.61 -6.18 -45.70
N LYS A 565 2.77 -5.69 -46.62
CA LYS A 565 2.03 -4.42 -46.53
C LYS A 565 0.84 -4.58 -45.54
N LYS A 566 0.61 -3.54 -44.72
CA LYS A 566 -0.47 -3.32 -43.71
C LYS A 566 -0.29 -3.94 -42.31
N ASP A 567 0.10 -3.06 -41.37
CA ASP A 567 0.11 -3.09 -39.89
C ASP A 567 0.03 -4.44 -39.12
N PRO A 568 1.03 -5.33 -39.27
CA PRO A 568 1.12 -6.58 -38.48
C PRO A 568 1.33 -6.34 -36.98
N LYS A 569 1.77 -5.15 -36.57
CA LYS A 569 2.07 -4.84 -35.15
C LYS A 569 0.81 -4.77 -34.30
N LYS A 570 -0.30 -4.21 -34.82
CA LYS A 570 -1.57 -4.11 -34.06
C LYS A 570 -2.21 -5.48 -33.83
N VAL A 571 -2.34 -6.31 -34.86
CA VAL A 571 -2.95 -7.65 -34.75
C VAL A 571 -2.11 -8.57 -33.85
N THR A 572 -0.78 -8.52 -33.96
CA THR A 572 0.12 -9.30 -33.11
C THR A 572 -0.05 -8.98 -31.62
N LYS A 573 -0.19 -7.70 -31.26
CA LYS A 573 -0.47 -7.28 -29.88
C LYS A 573 -1.80 -7.86 -29.37
N LYS A 574 -2.84 -7.86 -30.22
CA LYS A 574 -4.14 -8.46 -29.88
C LYS A 574 -4.03 -9.98 -29.65
N LYS A 575 -3.33 -10.71 -30.52
CA LYS A 575 -3.10 -12.16 -30.37
C LYS A 575 -2.35 -12.51 -29.08
N ILE A 576 -1.31 -11.73 -28.73
CA ILE A 576 -0.58 -11.89 -27.45
C ILE A 576 -1.54 -11.75 -26.26
N LEU A 577 -2.41 -10.74 -26.31
CA LEU A 577 -3.38 -10.49 -25.24
C LEU A 577 -4.39 -11.64 -25.11
N LEU A 578 -4.97 -12.11 -26.22
CA LEU A 578 -5.90 -13.23 -26.22
C LEU A 578 -5.25 -14.51 -25.67
N ARG A 579 -4.01 -14.82 -26.08
CA ARG A 579 -3.25 -15.97 -25.56
C ARG A 579 -3.04 -15.89 -24.05
N ARG A 580 -2.70 -14.71 -23.55
CA ARG A 580 -2.49 -14.50 -22.10
C ARG A 580 -3.80 -14.64 -21.33
N LEU A 581 -4.89 -14.03 -21.82
CA LEU A 581 -6.20 -14.11 -21.17
C LEU A 581 -6.74 -15.54 -21.18
N GLY A 582 -6.66 -16.24 -22.31
CA GLY A 582 -7.06 -17.65 -22.39
C GLY A 582 -6.20 -18.54 -21.48
N GLY A 583 -4.89 -18.27 -21.40
CA GLY A 583 -3.99 -18.99 -20.49
C GLY A 583 -4.33 -18.75 -19.03
N TYR A 584 -4.70 -17.52 -18.70
CA TYR A 584 -5.11 -17.13 -17.36
C TYR A 584 -6.42 -17.78 -16.93
N CYS A 585 -7.40 -17.94 -17.83
CA CYS A 585 -8.70 -18.50 -17.51
C CYS A 585 -8.87 -19.99 -17.86
N GLY A 586 -7.81 -20.70 -18.27
CA GLY A 586 -7.91 -22.12 -18.65
C GLY A 586 -8.78 -22.39 -19.90
N TYR A 587 -8.84 -21.44 -20.85
CA TYR A 587 -9.70 -21.58 -22.03
C TYR A 587 -9.32 -22.78 -22.90
N ASP A 588 -10.32 -23.60 -23.24
CA ASP A 588 -10.19 -24.76 -24.12
C ASP A 588 -10.83 -24.48 -25.48
N VAL A 589 -10.00 -24.37 -26.51
CA VAL A 589 -10.45 -24.12 -27.88
C VAL A 589 -11.20 -25.33 -28.47
N ASN A 590 -10.92 -26.54 -27.97
CA ASN A 590 -11.52 -27.79 -28.45
C ASN A 590 -12.90 -28.05 -27.84
N HIS A 591 -13.27 -27.29 -26.79
CA HIS A 591 -14.55 -27.41 -26.12
C HIS A 591 -15.73 -27.35 -27.11
N PRO A 592 -16.79 -28.18 -26.96
CA PRO A 592 -17.90 -28.20 -27.92
C PRO A 592 -18.59 -26.84 -28.09
N LYS A 593 -18.63 -26.02 -27.04
CA LYS A 593 -19.17 -24.62 -27.10
C LYS A 593 -18.34 -23.66 -27.99
N ASN A 594 -17.20 -24.10 -28.51
CA ASN A 594 -16.32 -23.33 -29.40
C ASN A 594 -16.15 -24.02 -30.77
N ALA A 595 -17.00 -25.01 -31.05
CA ALA A 595 -16.94 -25.86 -32.24
C ALA A 595 -18.23 -25.79 -33.06
N VAL A 596 -18.12 -26.02 -34.36
CA VAL A 596 -19.27 -26.22 -35.27
C VAL A 596 -18.91 -27.29 -36.31
N VAL A 597 -19.86 -28.13 -36.70
CA VAL A 597 -19.70 -29.07 -37.81
C VAL A 597 -20.31 -28.48 -39.09
N LEU A 598 -19.53 -28.40 -40.16
CA LEU A 598 -19.95 -27.82 -41.44
C LEU A 598 -19.85 -28.84 -42.59
N PRO A 599 -20.70 -28.71 -43.62
CA PRO A 599 -20.53 -29.42 -44.88
C PRO A 599 -19.18 -29.14 -45.53
N ASN A 600 -18.49 -30.19 -45.97
CA ASN A 600 -17.20 -30.10 -46.66
C ASN A 600 -17.28 -30.51 -48.14
N THR A 601 -18.40 -31.09 -48.58
CA THR A 601 -18.68 -31.38 -49.99
C THR A 601 -19.77 -30.46 -50.55
N ASN A 602 -19.66 -30.15 -51.84
CA ASN A 602 -20.60 -29.24 -52.52
C ASN A 602 -22.02 -29.83 -52.51
N GLU A 603 -22.14 -31.15 -52.70
CA GLU A 603 -23.41 -31.88 -52.74
C GLU A 603 -24.15 -31.79 -51.39
N LEU A 604 -23.42 -31.93 -50.28
CA LEU A 604 -24.01 -31.84 -48.95
C LEU A 604 -24.40 -30.42 -48.58
N ALA A 605 -23.54 -29.44 -48.87
CA ALA A 605 -23.84 -28.03 -48.66
C ALA A 605 -25.08 -27.61 -49.46
N CYS A 606 -25.16 -28.06 -50.71
CA CYS A 606 -26.29 -27.81 -51.60
C CYS A 606 -27.58 -28.47 -51.10
N PHE A 607 -27.51 -29.75 -50.70
CA PHE A 607 -28.65 -30.48 -50.15
C PHE A 607 -29.19 -29.86 -48.85
N LEU A 608 -28.31 -29.51 -47.91
CA LEU A 608 -28.69 -28.94 -46.62
C LEU A 608 -29.01 -27.44 -46.68
N LYS A 609 -28.63 -26.76 -47.77
CA LYS A 609 -28.70 -25.30 -47.88
C LYS A 609 -27.94 -24.59 -46.75
N LYS A 610 -26.76 -25.11 -46.37
CA LYS A 610 -25.89 -24.60 -45.28
C LYS A 610 -24.51 -24.16 -45.81
N PRO A 611 -23.75 -23.32 -45.09
CA PRO A 611 -22.44 -22.83 -45.51
C PRO A 611 -21.45 -23.95 -45.81
N LEU A 612 -20.84 -23.92 -47.00
CA LEU A 612 -19.77 -24.81 -47.40
C LEU A 612 -18.44 -24.40 -46.75
N HIS A 613 -17.74 -25.37 -46.17
CA HIS A 613 -16.40 -25.20 -45.64
C HIS A 613 -15.38 -26.01 -46.44
N ARG A 614 -14.57 -25.36 -47.29
CA ARG A 614 -13.60 -26.05 -48.16
C ARG A 614 -12.30 -25.26 -48.38
N GLY A 615 -11.18 -25.77 -47.86
CA GLY A 615 -9.85 -25.17 -48.06
C GLY A 615 -9.41 -24.23 -46.93
N GLN A 616 -8.35 -23.43 -47.14
CA GLN A 616 -7.86 -22.48 -46.13
C GLN A 616 -8.67 -21.18 -46.13
N HIS A 617 -8.86 -20.57 -44.96
CA HIS A 617 -9.71 -19.36 -44.77
C HIS A 617 -8.93 -18.05 -44.66
N ASP A 618 -7.62 -18.09 -44.94
CA ASP A 618 -6.74 -16.92 -44.99
C ASP A 618 -6.25 -16.73 -46.44
N ILE A 619 -7.17 -16.59 -47.40
CA ILE A 619 -6.89 -16.46 -48.84
C ILE A 619 -7.46 -15.13 -49.37
N GLY A 620 -6.69 -14.43 -50.22
CA GLY A 620 -7.11 -13.17 -50.83
C GLY A 620 -7.16 -12.00 -49.83
N ASN A 621 -8.24 -11.20 -49.87
CA ASN A 621 -8.41 -10.02 -49.02
C ASN A 621 -9.09 -10.31 -47.67
N PHE A 622 -9.57 -11.54 -47.43
CA PHE A 622 -10.23 -11.93 -46.18
C PHE A 622 -9.35 -12.87 -45.36
N SER A 623 -9.13 -12.54 -44.08
CA SER A 623 -8.41 -13.40 -43.14
C SER A 623 -9.31 -13.74 -41.98
N TYR A 624 -9.90 -14.93 -42.02
CA TYR A 624 -10.73 -15.46 -40.94
C TYR A 624 -10.02 -15.38 -39.59
N THR A 625 -8.73 -15.72 -39.54
CA THR A 625 -7.95 -15.64 -38.30
C THR A 625 -7.92 -14.21 -37.74
N ASN A 626 -7.72 -13.20 -38.59
CA ASN A 626 -7.61 -11.82 -38.15
C ASN A 626 -8.99 -11.24 -37.75
N GLU A 627 -10.05 -11.61 -38.46
CA GLU A 627 -11.42 -11.21 -38.11
C GLU A 627 -11.87 -11.81 -36.78
N CYS A 628 -11.61 -13.11 -36.54
CA CYS A 628 -11.87 -13.74 -35.23
C CYS A 628 -11.10 -13.03 -34.10
N VAL A 629 -9.84 -12.64 -34.32
CA VAL A 629 -9.05 -11.86 -33.35
C VAL A 629 -9.67 -10.49 -33.11
N PHE A 630 -10.21 -9.85 -34.15
CA PHE A 630 -10.85 -8.56 -34.02
C PHE A 630 -12.15 -8.64 -33.22
N ILE A 631 -13.02 -9.62 -33.53
CA ILE A 631 -14.26 -9.89 -32.78
C ILE A 631 -13.93 -10.18 -31.32
N ALA A 632 -13.06 -11.16 -31.05
CA ALA A 632 -12.71 -11.53 -29.68
C ALA A 632 -12.15 -10.34 -28.90
N HIS A 633 -11.26 -9.56 -29.52
CA HIS A 633 -10.72 -8.36 -28.88
C HIS A 633 -11.79 -7.27 -28.69
N LYS A 634 -12.76 -7.11 -29.59
CA LYS A 634 -13.86 -6.15 -29.45
C LYS A 634 -14.73 -6.52 -28.26
N THR A 635 -15.12 -7.79 -28.15
CA THR A 635 -15.92 -8.35 -27.06
C THR A 635 -15.20 -8.22 -25.72
N LEU A 636 -13.88 -8.46 -25.70
CA LEU A 636 -13.05 -8.34 -24.49
C LEU A 636 -12.62 -6.90 -24.16
N LYS A 637 -12.78 -5.93 -25.08
CA LYS A 637 -12.19 -4.58 -24.98
C LYS A 637 -12.63 -3.81 -23.74
N ASN A 638 -13.92 -3.84 -23.44
CA ASN A 638 -14.48 -3.11 -22.31
C ASN A 638 -13.97 -3.67 -20.99
N GLU A 639 -13.85 -5.00 -20.93
CA GLU A 639 -13.31 -5.69 -19.76
C GLU A 639 -11.81 -5.43 -19.57
N ILE A 640 -11.03 -5.43 -20.65
CA ILE A 640 -9.60 -5.06 -20.62
C ILE A 640 -9.41 -3.64 -20.08
N LYS A 641 -10.24 -2.68 -20.53
CA LYS A 641 -10.19 -1.29 -20.05
C LYS A 641 -10.60 -1.17 -18.59
N ARG A 642 -11.62 -1.93 -18.17
CA ARG A 642 -12.06 -1.99 -16.77
C ARG A 642 -10.92 -2.47 -15.88
N ARG A 643 -10.29 -3.60 -16.21
CA ARG A 643 -9.13 -4.18 -15.49
C ARG A 643 -7.95 -3.22 -15.34
N ALA A 644 -7.63 -2.47 -16.39
CA ALA A 644 -6.56 -1.48 -16.35
C ALA A 644 -6.85 -0.31 -15.39
N ARG A 645 -8.12 0.07 -15.23
CA ARG A 645 -8.53 1.16 -14.33
C ARG A 645 -8.57 0.75 -12.86
N ILE A 646 -9.00 -0.48 -12.57
CA ILE A 646 -9.28 -0.93 -11.19
C ILE A 646 -8.13 -1.71 -10.53
N GLY A 647 -7.04 -2.02 -11.26
CA GLY A 647 -5.87 -2.72 -10.71
C GLY A 647 -6.16 -4.14 -10.17
N SER A 648 -7.29 -4.72 -10.56
CA SER A 648 -7.84 -5.94 -9.99
C SER A 648 -7.56 -7.15 -10.87
N CYS A 649 -6.57 -7.94 -10.47
CA CYS A 649 -6.44 -9.33 -10.94
C CYS A 649 -7.39 -10.29 -10.18
N SER A 650 -8.33 -9.79 -9.36
CA SER A 650 -9.07 -10.61 -8.38
C SER A 650 -10.60 -10.45 -8.41
N GLU A 651 -11.18 -9.56 -9.21
CA GLU A 651 -12.64 -9.32 -9.22
C GLU A 651 -13.42 -10.12 -10.27
N ILE A 652 -12.75 -10.86 -11.15
CA ILE A 652 -13.45 -11.69 -12.14
C ILE A 652 -12.99 -13.13 -12.02
N THR A 653 -13.97 -14.01 -11.79
CA THR A 653 -13.80 -15.46 -11.90
C THR A 653 -13.42 -15.84 -13.33
N ASN A 654 -12.62 -16.90 -13.48
CA ASN A 654 -12.20 -17.40 -14.80
C ASN A 654 -13.41 -17.73 -15.71
N SER A 655 -14.55 -18.07 -15.12
CA SER A 655 -15.83 -18.33 -15.79
C SER A 655 -16.32 -17.15 -16.64
N MET A 656 -16.23 -15.91 -16.17
CA MET A 656 -16.69 -14.75 -16.96
C MET A 656 -15.77 -14.49 -18.16
N LEU A 657 -14.45 -14.72 -18.03
CA LEU A 657 -13.54 -14.64 -19.17
C LEU A 657 -13.83 -15.73 -20.21
N ILE A 658 -14.07 -16.96 -19.75
CA ILE A 658 -14.53 -18.07 -20.62
C ILE A 658 -15.85 -17.69 -21.30
N GLY A 659 -16.80 -17.10 -20.56
CA GLY A 659 -18.07 -16.61 -21.09
C GLY A 659 -17.89 -15.58 -22.20
N LEU A 660 -16.97 -14.62 -22.05
CA LEU A 660 -16.65 -13.64 -23.10
C LEU A 660 -15.99 -14.28 -24.33
N PHE A 661 -15.16 -15.31 -24.15
CA PHE A 661 -14.64 -16.08 -25.28
C PHE A 661 -15.74 -16.87 -25.99
N ASN A 662 -16.65 -17.51 -25.23
CA ASN A 662 -17.81 -18.21 -25.80
C ASN A 662 -18.75 -17.25 -26.53
N GLN A 663 -18.95 -16.02 -26.01
CA GLN A 663 -19.69 -14.97 -26.71
C GLN A 663 -19.02 -14.61 -28.03
N SER A 664 -17.69 -14.49 -28.04
CA SER A 664 -16.93 -14.24 -29.25
C SER A 664 -17.09 -15.37 -30.28
N SER A 665 -17.12 -16.63 -29.82
CA SER A 665 -17.44 -17.79 -30.65
C SER A 665 -18.87 -17.73 -31.22
N SER A 666 -19.85 -17.31 -30.41
CA SER A 666 -21.24 -17.10 -30.84
C SER A 666 -21.37 -15.99 -31.90
N ASP A 667 -20.64 -14.88 -31.74
CA ASP A 667 -20.62 -13.81 -32.73
C ASP A 667 -19.99 -14.27 -34.06
N VAL A 668 -18.93 -15.07 -34.00
CA VAL A 668 -18.35 -15.72 -35.19
C VAL A 668 -19.37 -16.65 -35.84
N PHE A 669 -20.05 -17.48 -35.06
CA PHE A 669 -21.03 -18.44 -35.54
C PHE A 669 -22.19 -17.75 -36.28
N LYS A 670 -22.71 -16.62 -35.77
CA LYS A 670 -23.73 -15.81 -36.45
C LYS A 670 -23.29 -15.38 -37.85
N ASN A 671 -22.05 -14.87 -37.98
CA ASN A 671 -21.51 -14.47 -39.28
C ASN A 671 -21.40 -15.65 -40.28
N ILE A 672 -21.18 -16.86 -39.78
CA ILE A 672 -21.16 -18.09 -40.59
C ILE A 672 -22.58 -18.46 -41.02
N CYS A 673 -23.53 -18.51 -40.08
CA CYS A 673 -24.94 -18.83 -40.36
C CYS A 673 -25.57 -17.87 -41.37
N ASP A 674 -25.22 -16.59 -41.31
CA ASP A 674 -25.77 -15.56 -42.20
C ASP A 674 -25.15 -15.57 -43.61
N PHE A 675 -24.19 -16.48 -43.87
CA PHE A 675 -23.34 -16.53 -45.07
C PHE A 675 -22.51 -15.24 -45.28
N THR A 676 -22.33 -14.44 -44.24
CA THR A 676 -21.51 -13.22 -44.27
C THR A 676 -20.04 -13.57 -44.43
N TRP A 677 -19.58 -14.66 -43.80
CA TRP A 677 -18.21 -15.15 -43.91
C TRP A 677 -18.10 -16.32 -44.88
N ARG A 678 -17.31 -16.12 -45.93
CA ARG A 678 -17.06 -17.10 -46.99
C ARG A 678 -15.95 -18.08 -46.55
N LEU A 679 -16.31 -19.29 -46.15
CA LEU A 679 -15.39 -20.31 -45.61
C LEU A 679 -14.87 -21.30 -46.67
N HIS A 680 -14.73 -20.85 -47.92
CA HIS A 680 -14.26 -21.67 -49.04
C HIS A 680 -13.17 -20.94 -49.83
N ALA A 681 -12.23 -21.72 -50.40
CA ALA A 681 -11.05 -21.17 -51.08
C ALA A 681 -11.35 -20.48 -52.42
N ASP A 682 -12.49 -20.74 -53.04
CA ASP A 682 -12.89 -20.22 -54.35
C ASP A 682 -13.58 -18.84 -54.31
N GLY A 683 -13.88 -18.34 -53.10
CA GLY A 683 -14.50 -17.03 -52.87
C GLY A 683 -15.98 -16.87 -53.28
N PHE A 684 -16.72 -17.92 -53.66
CA PHE A 684 -18.11 -17.81 -54.16
C PHE A 684 -19.20 -17.85 -53.10
N ASN A 685 -20.32 -17.12 -53.27
CA ASN A 685 -21.41 -17.19 -52.31
C ASN A 685 -22.29 -18.45 -52.53
N TYR A 686 -22.37 -19.31 -51.52
CA TYR A 686 -23.24 -20.50 -51.50
C TYR A 686 -24.57 -20.23 -50.76
N LYS A 687 -25.01 -18.98 -50.64
CA LYS A 687 -26.30 -18.63 -50.05
C LYS A 687 -27.42 -19.02 -51.03
N PRO A 688 -28.40 -19.87 -50.62
CA PRO A 688 -29.44 -20.42 -51.51
C PRO A 688 -30.25 -19.40 -52.32
N ASN A 689 -30.33 -18.14 -51.85
CA ASN A 689 -31.12 -17.08 -52.46
C ASN A 689 -30.26 -15.94 -53.05
N SER A 690 -28.93 -16.11 -53.16
CA SER A 690 -28.05 -15.12 -53.80
C SER A 690 -27.83 -15.48 -55.26
N THR A 691 -27.78 -14.50 -56.17
CA THR A 691 -27.44 -14.70 -57.57
C THR A 691 -26.02 -14.20 -57.87
N PRO A 692 -25.16 -15.01 -58.53
CA PRO A 692 -25.36 -16.42 -58.90
C PRO A 692 -25.17 -17.37 -57.70
N TYR A 693 -26.13 -18.27 -57.44
CA TYR A 693 -25.97 -19.37 -56.48
C TYR A 693 -25.22 -20.50 -57.19
N LYS A 694 -23.99 -20.80 -56.74
CA LYS A 694 -23.18 -21.85 -57.37
C LYS A 694 -23.65 -23.28 -57.07
N GLY A 695 -24.25 -23.53 -55.91
CA GLY A 695 -24.70 -24.88 -55.49
C GLY A 695 -23.62 -25.96 -55.67
N CYS A 696 -24.04 -27.22 -55.81
CA CYS A 696 -23.17 -28.21 -56.47
C CYS A 696 -23.34 -28.07 -57.97
N LEU A 697 -22.23 -27.89 -58.69
CA LEU A 697 -22.24 -27.76 -60.13
C LEU A 697 -22.31 -29.17 -60.72
N ASN A 698 -23.27 -29.42 -61.61
CA ASN A 698 -23.29 -30.63 -62.42
C ASN A 698 -22.52 -30.36 -63.71
N LYS A 699 -21.70 -31.32 -64.15
CA LYS A 699 -21.15 -31.30 -65.50
C LYS A 699 -22.23 -31.77 -66.46
N LYS A 700 -22.57 -30.93 -67.45
CA LYS A 700 -23.31 -31.36 -68.63
C LYS A 700 -22.29 -31.50 -69.75
N ASP A 701 -22.22 -32.67 -70.35
CA ASP A 701 -21.51 -32.84 -71.61
C ASP A 701 -22.35 -32.14 -72.68
N ASN A 702 -21.77 -31.15 -73.36
CA ASN A 702 -22.35 -30.62 -74.58
C ASN A 702 -21.93 -31.55 -75.71
N ASP A 703 -22.88 -32.00 -76.53
CA ASP A 703 -22.64 -32.94 -77.63
C ASP A 703 -21.76 -32.38 -78.76
N ASN A 704 -21.23 -31.15 -78.64
CA ASN A 704 -20.29 -30.55 -79.58
C ASN A 704 -19.23 -29.74 -78.81
N ASP A 705 -17.96 -30.12 -79.02
CA ASP A 705 -16.73 -29.53 -78.51
C ASP A 705 -16.45 -29.59 -77.00
N ASN A 706 -15.16 -29.68 -76.67
CA ASN A 706 -14.51 -29.92 -75.37
C ASN A 706 -14.86 -28.94 -74.21
N ASP A 707 -15.96 -28.20 -74.28
CA ASP A 707 -16.40 -27.24 -73.26
C ASP A 707 -17.52 -27.83 -72.39
N THR A 708 -17.14 -28.36 -71.22
CA THR A 708 -18.09 -28.72 -70.16
C THR A 708 -18.68 -27.46 -69.53
N ILE A 709 -19.99 -27.23 -69.67
CA ILE A 709 -20.69 -26.14 -68.97
C ILE A 709 -21.08 -26.61 -67.57
N GLU A 710 -20.60 -25.91 -66.55
CA GLU A 710 -21.00 -26.12 -65.15
C GLU A 710 -22.37 -25.47 -64.89
N VAL A 711 -23.40 -26.31 -64.68
CA VAL A 711 -24.78 -25.84 -64.42
C VAL A 711 -25.14 -26.06 -62.95
N PRO A 712 -25.74 -25.08 -62.24
CA PRO A 712 -26.24 -25.29 -60.89
C PRO A 712 -27.24 -26.46 -60.83
N CYS A 713 -27.06 -27.38 -59.87
CA CYS A 713 -27.90 -28.58 -59.73
C CYS A 713 -29.40 -28.27 -59.58
N ILE A 714 -30.24 -29.01 -60.30
CA ILE A 714 -31.70 -28.78 -60.47
C ILE A 714 -32.57 -29.47 -59.37
N ASN A 715 -31.98 -29.89 -58.25
CA ASN A 715 -32.58 -30.60 -57.11
C ASN A 715 -32.76 -32.12 -57.31
N THR A 716 -32.04 -32.91 -56.52
CA THR A 716 -32.53 -33.84 -55.49
C THR A 716 -31.38 -34.78 -55.14
N HIS A 717 -30.47 -34.36 -54.26
CA HIS A 717 -29.49 -35.29 -53.75
C HIS A 717 -30.17 -36.32 -52.86
N ARG A 718 -30.02 -37.61 -53.17
CA ARG A 718 -30.37 -38.69 -52.25
C ARG A 718 -29.13 -39.05 -51.43
N LEU A 719 -28.89 -38.29 -50.37
CA LEU A 719 -27.77 -38.54 -49.46
C LEU A 719 -28.23 -39.48 -48.34
N ILE A 720 -27.66 -40.69 -48.29
CA ILE A 720 -28.00 -41.73 -47.30
C ILE A 720 -26.83 -41.91 -46.34
N ASN A 721 -27.10 -41.94 -45.03
CA ASN A 721 -26.08 -42.26 -44.04
C ASN A 721 -25.71 -43.75 -44.14
N PRO A 722 -24.42 -44.10 -44.33
CA PRO A 722 -24.00 -45.47 -44.56
C PRO A 722 -24.18 -46.39 -43.34
N ILE A 723 -24.27 -45.83 -42.12
CA ILE A 723 -24.46 -46.56 -40.86
C ILE A 723 -25.94 -46.68 -40.54
N THR A 724 -26.67 -45.57 -40.42
CA THR A 724 -28.08 -45.60 -40.01
C THR A 724 -29.02 -46.05 -41.13
N LYS A 725 -28.55 -46.02 -42.39
CA LYS A 725 -29.34 -46.26 -43.61
C LYS A 725 -30.49 -45.27 -43.82
N GLU A 726 -30.54 -44.21 -43.03
CA GLU A 726 -31.54 -43.15 -43.14
C GLU A 726 -31.08 -42.05 -44.11
N GLN A 727 -32.04 -41.31 -44.65
CA GLN A 727 -31.75 -40.12 -45.43
C GLN A 727 -31.19 -39.02 -44.53
N VAL A 728 -30.20 -38.28 -45.04
CA VAL A 728 -29.63 -37.12 -44.34
C VAL A 728 -30.74 -36.12 -44.00
N VAL A 729 -30.74 -35.64 -42.75
CA VAL A 729 -31.83 -34.81 -42.20
C VAL A 729 -31.65 -33.33 -42.54
N VAL A 730 -32.58 -32.78 -43.33
CA VAL A 730 -32.56 -31.38 -43.80
C VAL A 730 -33.07 -30.37 -42.76
N ASN A 731 -33.92 -30.81 -41.83
CA ASN A 731 -34.58 -29.94 -40.84
C ASN A 731 -33.75 -29.65 -39.57
N ARG A 732 -32.46 -30.02 -39.55
CA ARG A 732 -31.59 -29.65 -38.43
C ARG A 732 -30.95 -28.30 -38.70
N ASP A 733 -31.08 -27.38 -37.74
CA ASP A 733 -30.34 -26.13 -37.78
C ASP A 733 -28.90 -26.31 -37.34
N LEU A 734 -28.03 -25.42 -37.85
CA LEU A 734 -26.67 -25.31 -37.35
C LEU A 734 -26.74 -24.90 -35.88
N LYS A 735 -25.99 -25.60 -35.04
CA LYS A 735 -25.87 -25.30 -33.61
C LYS A 735 -24.41 -25.44 -33.20
N ILE A 736 -23.99 -24.62 -32.24
CA ILE A 736 -22.65 -24.72 -31.66
C ILE A 736 -22.55 -26.04 -30.89
N GLY A 737 -21.48 -26.81 -31.16
CA GLY A 737 -21.21 -28.07 -30.49
C GLY A 737 -22.08 -29.25 -30.92
N GLN A 738 -22.73 -29.15 -32.08
CA GLN A 738 -23.52 -30.23 -32.71
C GLN A 738 -23.06 -30.52 -34.12
#